data_AF-A0A0P9MI01-F1
#
_entry.id   AF-A0A0P9MI01-F1
#
_cell.length_a   1.000
_cell.length_b   1.000
_cell.length_c   1.000
_cell.angle_alpha   90.00
_cell.angle_beta   90.00
_cell.angle_gamma   90.00
#
_symmetry.space_group_name_H-M   'P 1'
#
loop_
_entity.id
_entity.type
_entity.pdbx_description
1 polymer ?
#
loop_
_entity_poly.entity_id
_entity_poly.type
_entity_poly.pdbx_seq_one_letter_code
_entity_poly.pdbx_strand_id
1 'polypeptide(L)'
;MTSPDAITSPVAMTKKSSANLNLPWFLQNTEYHPVPATFEPLVNGERAFGALYDAIMTATVSIDYICWGFQPSMYFKRNGNTEDLCIGDLLIKKGNEGVKIRILCWYDSLHLAQTQENPTPGNNVISNLKKGKQNRNDAQEEYDKLWYAQVKQLNQKSKFQNFQTFGPLGLLIPTKNEDSYLKNIEFATRDFNTKDRVEIIWQLAMHGTDKNSTTNNKLQSTTLMTAWPTHHQKMVLVDYEKPSSAKGFVMGHNTLDAYWDNDHHSYARMHARFGRNGATPRQDISSKVTGPILEHLNHNFCEAWKSQTDIDLLANRKALASQLSVDLSVKPPVMAQILRTQNQHGVHDIKKLYLKASNNVTNYIYIENQYFRWEPLAKAIKTAAQNQIKGGRNPDKHGSIHLFVVTNSNDEGIGPGTMNTYRMLDSLGRKEVLPAVSKLERDEALDRELETAKAETANERQLLTGLDDPRIRSNINPQLLEKLKGERRAKVDAAQERQKALESKIPLEKNKTILPVEIPGLKVHICTLVAPDSPPEHWMPVYIHSKLAIIDDVFTTIGSANINIRSMEVDSELNICHEHPALSKQLRQQLWNIHTNGIGAQDSASEAFEKWMDIISENSSRLRANKRPSIEKIQQPYASLVEFYRESPTRTNMD
;
A
#
# COMPACT_ATOMS: atom_id res chain seq x y z
N MET A 1 19.16 4.02 -36.43
CA MET A 1 19.64 3.92 -35.03
C MET A 1 20.47 5.16 -34.78
N THR A 2 19.89 6.17 -34.14
CA THR A 2 20.70 7.28 -33.61
C THR A 2 21.61 6.69 -32.54
N SER A 3 22.92 6.94 -32.61
CA SER A 3 23.82 6.60 -31.51
C SER A 3 23.21 7.13 -30.21
N PRO A 4 23.13 6.33 -29.14
CA PRO A 4 22.71 6.85 -27.85
C PRO A 4 23.66 8.00 -27.47
N ASP A 5 23.10 9.14 -27.08
CA ASP A 5 23.88 10.28 -26.62
C ASP A 5 24.85 9.82 -25.53
N ALA A 6 26.15 10.01 -25.77
CA ALA A 6 27.17 9.59 -24.83
C ALA A 6 27.00 10.39 -23.53
N ILE A 7 26.68 9.69 -22.43
CA ILE A 7 26.66 10.30 -21.10
C ILE A 7 28.10 10.54 -20.67
N THR A 8 28.55 11.78 -20.74
CA THR A 8 29.87 12.20 -20.27
C THR A 8 29.73 12.77 -18.86
N SER A 9 30.27 12.09 -17.86
CA SER A 9 30.25 12.56 -16.46
C SER A 9 31.68 12.85 -15.98
N PRO A 10 31.98 14.08 -15.50
CA PRO A 10 33.31 14.40 -14.99
C PRO A 10 33.57 13.65 -13.68
N VAL A 11 34.71 12.97 -13.57
CA VAL A 11 35.16 12.30 -12.34
C VAL A 11 36.25 13.15 -11.69
N ALA A 12 35.97 13.67 -10.49
CA ALA A 12 36.96 14.39 -9.71
C ALA A 12 37.91 13.40 -9.02
N MET A 13 39.06 13.14 -9.64
CA MET A 13 40.10 12.20 -9.15
C MET A 13 40.78 12.64 -7.85
N THR A 14 40.49 13.85 -7.36
CA THR A 14 41.12 14.42 -6.16
C THR A 14 40.65 13.82 -4.84
N LYS A 15 39.57 13.02 -4.83
CA LYS A 15 39.03 12.37 -3.62
C LYS A 15 38.89 10.84 -3.69
N LYS A 16 38.61 10.27 -4.87
CA LYS A 16 38.59 8.82 -5.14
C LYS A 16 38.95 8.56 -6.61
N SER A 17 39.66 7.48 -6.87
CA SER A 17 40.06 7.03 -8.22
C SER A 17 39.09 6.03 -8.86
N SER A 18 37.84 5.95 -8.36
CA SER A 18 36.81 5.01 -8.82
C SER A 18 35.46 5.69 -8.91
N ALA A 19 34.68 5.39 -9.95
CA ALA A 19 33.28 5.79 -10.09
C ALA A 19 32.40 4.53 -10.20
N ASN A 20 31.26 4.53 -9.50
CA ASN A 20 30.23 3.52 -9.66
C ASN A 20 29.17 4.07 -10.61
N LEU A 21 28.92 3.37 -11.72
CA LEU A 21 27.80 3.67 -12.61
C LEU A 21 26.55 2.97 -12.06
N ASN A 22 25.56 3.76 -11.64
CA ASN A 22 24.24 3.28 -11.27
C ASN A 22 23.20 3.76 -12.29
N LEU A 23 22.14 2.96 -12.45
CA LEU A 23 20.95 3.43 -13.15
C LEU A 23 20.36 4.62 -12.40
N PRO A 24 19.75 5.61 -13.08
CA PRO A 24 19.15 6.73 -12.40
C PRO A 24 17.93 6.23 -11.63
N TRP A 25 17.98 6.24 -10.29
CA TRP A 25 16.86 5.79 -9.45
C TRP A 25 15.91 6.93 -9.07
N PHE A 26 16.46 8.10 -8.75
CA PHE A 26 15.66 9.26 -8.41
C PHE A 26 14.84 9.80 -9.59
N LEU A 27 13.67 10.32 -9.30
CA LEU A 27 12.88 11.04 -10.30
C LEU A 27 13.43 12.46 -10.48
N GLN A 28 13.38 12.92 -11.72
CA GLN A 28 13.75 14.28 -12.13
C GLN A 28 12.46 15.09 -12.33
N ASN A 29 12.56 16.42 -12.19
CA ASN A 29 11.45 17.35 -12.37
C ASN A 29 10.23 17.01 -11.49
N THR A 30 10.49 16.57 -10.26
CA THR A 30 9.49 16.33 -9.22
C THR A 30 9.41 17.49 -8.25
N GLU A 31 8.36 17.51 -7.44
CA GLU A 31 8.17 18.54 -6.42
C GLU A 31 9.35 18.65 -5.44
N TYR A 32 9.88 17.51 -5.01
CA TYR A 32 11.07 17.43 -4.17
C TYR A 32 12.20 16.76 -4.94
N HIS A 33 13.35 17.42 -5.00
CA HIS A 33 14.56 16.87 -5.61
C HIS A 33 15.34 16.01 -4.59
N PRO A 34 16.27 15.14 -5.01
CA PRO A 34 17.09 14.37 -4.07
C PRO A 34 18.03 15.27 -3.27
N VAL A 35 18.13 15.04 -1.97
CA VAL A 35 18.99 15.80 -1.05
C VAL A 35 19.71 14.86 -0.06
N PRO A 36 20.81 15.30 0.58
CA PRO A 36 21.47 14.51 1.61
C PRO A 36 20.55 14.19 2.79
N ALA A 37 20.72 12.99 3.35
CA ALA A 37 19.99 12.52 4.51
C ALA A 37 20.81 11.49 5.31
N THR A 38 20.37 11.17 6.51
CA THR A 38 20.56 9.82 7.08
C THR A 38 19.28 9.01 6.86
N PHE A 39 19.40 7.68 6.89
CA PHE A 39 18.25 6.79 6.77
C PHE A 39 18.39 5.60 7.70
N GLU A 40 17.43 5.45 8.61
CA GLU A 40 17.30 4.29 9.48
C GLU A 40 15.93 3.62 9.26
N PRO A 41 15.89 2.39 8.72
CA PRO A 41 14.65 1.64 8.65
C PRO A 41 14.26 1.11 10.04
N LEU A 42 12.97 1.24 10.35
CA LEU A 42 12.36 0.82 11.61
C LEU A 42 11.26 -0.19 11.28
N VAL A 43 11.64 -1.47 11.26
CA VAL A 43 10.74 -2.59 10.99
C VAL A 43 9.93 -2.91 12.26
N ASN A 44 8.63 -3.07 12.09
CA ASN A 44 7.62 -3.28 13.13
C ASN A 44 7.47 -2.13 14.14
N GLY A 45 6.31 -2.16 14.82
CA GLY A 45 5.86 -1.06 15.67
C GLY A 45 6.75 -0.83 16.89
N GLU A 46 7.32 -1.88 17.49
CA GLU A 46 8.20 -1.76 18.65
C GLU A 46 9.38 -0.82 18.39
N ARG A 47 10.07 -1.00 17.26
CA ARG A 47 11.20 -0.13 16.88
C ARG A 47 10.74 1.22 16.37
N ALA A 48 9.68 1.27 15.56
CA ALA A 48 9.17 2.53 15.01
C ALA A 48 8.69 3.48 16.10
N PHE A 49 7.81 3.00 16.98
CA PHE A 49 7.26 3.79 18.07
C PHE A 49 8.28 4.00 19.19
N GLY A 50 9.17 3.04 19.47
CA GLY A 50 10.26 3.21 20.43
C GLY A 50 11.19 4.35 20.03
N ALA A 51 11.66 4.39 18.77
CA ALA A 51 12.51 5.47 18.28
C ALA A 51 11.80 6.83 18.27
N LEU A 52 10.50 6.85 17.96
CA LEU A 52 9.69 8.05 18.00
C LEU A 52 9.48 8.55 19.45
N TYR A 53 9.24 7.64 20.40
CA TYR A 53 9.16 7.94 21.83
C TYR A 53 10.43 8.66 22.30
N ASP A 54 11.60 8.11 21.97
CA ASP A 54 12.89 8.69 22.38
C ASP A 54 13.13 10.06 21.75
N ALA A 55 12.73 10.25 20.49
CA ALA A 55 12.79 11.55 19.85
C ALA A 55 11.87 12.57 20.53
N ILE A 56 10.62 12.21 20.84
CA ILE A 56 9.66 13.09 21.52
C ILE A 56 10.12 13.40 22.94
N MET A 57 10.59 12.41 23.69
CA MET A 57 11.06 12.60 25.07
C MET A 57 12.21 13.61 25.13
N THR A 58 13.12 13.55 24.16
CA THR A 58 14.28 14.46 24.06
C THR A 58 13.98 15.79 23.36
N ALA A 59 12.75 15.99 22.85
CA ALA A 59 12.36 17.22 22.18
C ALA A 59 12.44 18.43 23.11
N THR A 60 12.87 19.58 22.57
CA THR A 60 13.08 20.81 23.34
C THR A 60 12.36 22.02 22.75
N VAL A 61 11.90 21.94 21.50
CA VAL A 61 11.34 23.08 20.77
C VAL A 61 9.98 22.77 20.19
N SER A 62 9.86 21.76 19.33
CA SER A 62 8.59 21.48 18.65
C SER A 62 8.40 20.04 18.19
N ILE A 63 7.14 19.65 18.05
CA ILE A 63 6.71 18.35 17.51
C ILE A 63 5.58 18.62 16.51
N ASP A 64 5.80 18.30 15.25
CA ASP A 64 4.83 18.46 14.16
C ASP A 64 4.47 17.09 13.60
N TYR A 65 3.22 16.67 13.76
CA TYR A 65 2.77 15.29 13.55
C TYR A 65 1.64 15.25 12.49
N ILE A 66 1.85 14.54 11.38
CA ILE A 66 0.78 14.18 10.43
C ILE A 66 0.49 12.70 10.53
N CYS A 67 -0.79 12.33 10.64
CA CYS A 67 -1.20 10.93 10.71
C CYS A 67 -2.59 10.72 10.09
N TRP A 68 -2.84 9.47 9.70
CA TRP A 68 -4.20 9.05 9.35
C TRP A 68 -5.02 8.72 10.61
N GLY A 69 -4.40 8.10 11.63
CA GLY A 69 -5.05 7.85 12.91
C GLY A 69 -4.16 8.16 14.11
N PHE A 70 -4.78 8.63 15.20
CA PHE A 70 -4.14 9.05 16.44
C PHE A 70 -4.94 8.59 17.66
N GLN A 71 -4.37 7.71 18.48
CA GLN A 71 -4.94 7.25 19.74
C GLN A 71 -4.07 7.76 20.91
N PRO A 72 -4.53 8.75 21.69
CA PRO A 72 -3.77 9.30 22.81
C PRO A 72 -3.35 8.27 23.86
N SER A 73 -4.18 7.25 24.12
CA SER A 73 -3.89 6.19 25.11
C SER A 73 -2.89 5.12 24.64
N MET A 74 -2.36 5.21 23.43
CA MET A 74 -1.41 4.23 22.91
C MET A 74 -0.06 4.29 23.64
N TYR A 75 0.45 3.13 24.07
CA TYR A 75 1.82 3.00 24.56
C TYR A 75 2.78 2.66 23.41
N PHE A 76 3.84 3.46 23.29
CA PHE A 76 4.91 3.27 22.31
C PHE A 76 5.95 2.25 22.77
N LYS A 77 6.30 2.28 24.06
CA LYS A 77 7.16 1.28 24.71
C LYS A 77 6.30 0.33 25.55
N ARG A 78 6.54 -0.98 25.42
CA ARG A 78 5.73 -2.05 26.04
C ARG A 78 6.56 -3.12 26.74
N ASN A 79 7.56 -2.67 27.49
CA ASN A 79 8.45 -3.52 28.30
C ASN A 79 7.89 -3.77 29.72
N GLY A 80 6.66 -3.33 30.02
CA GLY A 80 6.08 -3.38 31.37
C GLY A 80 6.61 -2.34 32.35
N ASN A 81 7.48 -1.41 31.94
CA ASN A 81 7.97 -0.33 32.79
C ASN A 81 6.81 0.61 33.17
N THR A 82 6.67 0.88 34.47
CA THR A 82 5.63 1.76 34.99
C THR A 82 5.84 3.23 34.59
N GLU A 83 7.09 3.63 34.32
CA GLU A 83 7.46 4.99 33.92
C GLU A 83 7.20 5.30 32.44
N ASP A 84 7.05 4.28 31.60
CA ASP A 84 6.76 4.48 30.18
C ASP A 84 5.34 5.04 30.00
N LEU A 85 5.28 6.29 29.52
CA LEU A 85 4.04 7.04 29.29
C LEU A 85 3.33 6.60 28.01
N CYS A 86 2.00 6.69 28.00
CA CYS A 86 1.25 6.69 26.74
C CYS A 86 1.56 7.97 25.95
N ILE A 87 1.32 7.97 24.64
CA ILE A 87 1.66 9.12 23.78
C ILE A 87 0.95 10.40 24.22
N GLY A 88 -0.30 10.32 24.69
CA GLY A 88 -1.04 11.47 25.21
C GLY A 88 -0.34 12.12 26.41
N ASP A 89 0.08 11.31 27.39
CA ASP A 89 0.77 11.79 28.60
C ASP A 89 2.16 12.32 28.28
N LEU A 90 2.86 11.65 27.36
CA LEU A 90 4.16 12.08 26.88
C LEU A 90 4.08 13.49 26.27
N LEU A 91 3.08 13.74 25.41
CA LEU A 91 2.89 15.06 24.82
C LEU A 91 2.47 16.10 25.86
N ILE A 92 1.64 15.75 26.85
CA ILE A 92 1.28 16.63 27.97
C ILE A 92 2.54 17.04 28.75
N LYS A 93 3.41 16.08 29.06
CA LYS A 93 4.71 16.34 29.70
C LYS A 93 5.55 17.32 28.89
N LYS A 94 5.74 17.07 27.59
CA LYS A 94 6.54 17.94 26.71
C LYS A 94 5.91 19.33 26.55
N GLY A 95 4.59 19.42 26.45
CA GLY A 95 3.87 20.69 26.38
C GLY A 95 4.06 21.54 27.64
N ASN A 96 4.04 20.90 28.82
CA ASN A 96 4.31 21.54 30.10
C ASN A 96 5.75 22.07 30.21
N GLU A 97 6.71 21.34 29.64
CA GLU A 97 8.12 21.73 29.52
C GLU A 97 8.38 22.84 28.47
N GLY A 98 7.34 23.28 27.74
CA GLY A 98 7.43 24.39 26.79
C GLY A 98 7.57 23.98 25.32
N VAL A 99 7.60 22.69 25.00
CA VAL A 99 7.63 22.20 23.62
C VAL A 99 6.30 22.52 22.93
N LYS A 100 6.34 23.05 21.71
CA LYS A 100 5.14 23.31 20.89
C LYS A 100 4.73 22.06 20.11
N ILE A 101 3.55 21.53 20.38
CA ILE A 101 3.03 20.31 19.73
C ILE A 101 1.89 20.66 18.77
N ARG A 102 1.99 20.20 17.53
CA ARG A 102 0.99 20.38 16.47
C ARG A 102 0.66 19.04 15.84
N ILE A 103 -0.59 18.59 15.97
CA ILE A 103 -1.05 17.32 15.40
C ILE A 103 -2.09 17.61 14.32
N LEU A 104 -1.86 17.07 13.13
CA LEU A 104 -2.76 17.11 11.98
C LEU A 104 -3.21 15.69 11.64
N CYS A 105 -4.46 15.36 11.98
CA CYS A 105 -5.01 14.01 11.79
C CYS A 105 -6.06 13.98 10.68
N TRP A 106 -6.09 12.92 9.88
CA TRP A 106 -7.18 12.69 8.93
C TRP A 106 -8.54 12.65 9.65
N TYR A 107 -9.55 13.23 9.02
CA TYR A 107 -10.93 13.16 9.47
C TYR A 107 -11.86 13.20 8.26
N ASP A 108 -12.96 12.47 8.34
CA ASP A 108 -13.98 12.47 7.29
C ASP A 108 -15.24 13.15 7.83
N SER A 109 -15.47 14.39 7.41
CA SER A 109 -16.61 15.19 7.85
C SER A 109 -17.96 14.65 7.38
N LEU A 110 -17.97 13.83 6.33
CA LEU A 110 -19.17 13.19 5.78
C LEU A 110 -19.50 11.86 6.47
N HIS A 111 -18.61 11.33 7.31
CA HIS A 111 -18.75 10.06 8.04
C HIS A 111 -18.98 8.82 7.14
N LEU A 112 -18.55 8.85 5.89
CA LEU A 112 -18.77 7.78 4.90
C LEU A 112 -17.59 6.80 4.80
N ALA A 113 -16.36 7.25 5.02
CA ALA A 113 -15.11 6.48 4.89
C ALA A 113 -14.66 5.80 6.21
N GLN A 114 -15.26 6.13 7.36
CA GLN A 114 -14.83 5.66 8.68
C GLN A 114 -15.38 4.26 9.07
N THR A 115 -15.86 3.47 8.11
CA THR A 115 -16.66 2.27 8.40
C THR A 115 -15.86 1.04 8.84
N GLN A 116 -14.52 1.03 8.69
CA GLN A 116 -13.67 -0.12 9.04
C GLN A 116 -12.71 0.13 10.22
N GLU A 117 -12.09 1.32 10.30
CA GLU A 117 -11.15 1.69 11.36
C GLU A 117 -11.40 3.15 11.78
N ASN A 118 -11.27 3.44 13.09
CA ASN A 118 -11.60 4.73 13.68
C ASN A 118 -10.31 5.59 13.80
N PRO A 119 -10.14 6.64 12.98
CA PRO A 119 -8.89 7.40 12.94
C PRO A 119 -8.68 8.28 14.18
N THR A 120 -9.75 8.70 14.85
CA THR A 120 -9.67 9.54 16.05
C THR A 120 -10.50 8.92 17.17
N PRO A 121 -10.06 7.78 17.72
CA PRO A 121 -10.82 7.08 18.75
C PRO A 121 -11.06 8.00 19.95
N GLY A 122 -12.32 8.25 20.31
CA GLY A 122 -12.71 9.20 21.35
C GLY A 122 -13.17 10.58 20.85
N ASN A 123 -12.90 10.96 19.58
CA ASN A 123 -13.24 12.27 19.01
C ASN A 123 -14.31 12.21 17.89
N ASN A 124 -15.07 11.11 17.78
CA ASN A 124 -16.12 10.96 16.78
C ASN A 124 -17.25 10.02 17.23
N VAL A 125 -18.38 10.04 16.51
CA VAL A 125 -19.60 9.28 16.85
C VAL A 125 -19.41 7.76 16.82
N ILE A 126 -18.52 7.26 15.95
CA ILE A 126 -18.24 5.83 15.81
C ILE A 126 -17.58 5.27 17.08
N SER A 127 -16.90 6.13 17.85
CA SER A 127 -16.28 5.76 19.13
C SER A 127 -17.28 5.25 20.17
N ASN A 128 -18.58 5.50 20.01
CA ASN A 128 -19.64 4.99 20.89
C ASN A 128 -20.25 3.66 20.42
N LEU A 129 -19.84 3.16 19.25
CA LEU A 129 -20.29 1.88 18.70
C LEU A 129 -19.27 0.77 19.05
N LYS A 130 -19.75 -0.47 19.25
CA LYS A 130 -18.86 -1.63 19.52
C LYS A 130 -17.72 -1.76 18.50
N LYS A 131 -18.01 -1.51 17.21
CA LYS A 131 -17.00 -1.54 16.13
C LYS A 131 -15.91 -0.47 16.27
N GLY A 132 -16.21 0.68 16.89
CA GLY A 132 -15.28 1.78 17.09
C GLY A 132 -14.39 1.65 18.33
N LYS A 133 -14.55 0.60 19.16
CA LYS A 133 -13.68 0.35 20.32
C LYS A 133 -12.26 -0.03 19.92
N GLN A 134 -12.08 -0.76 18.81
CA GLN A 134 -10.76 -1.10 18.25
C GLN A 134 -9.75 -1.66 19.25
N ASN A 135 -10.10 -2.75 19.95
CA ASN A 135 -9.25 -3.42 20.95
C ASN A 135 -8.92 -2.63 22.23
N ARG A 136 -9.45 -1.40 22.37
CA ARG A 136 -9.29 -0.58 23.58
C ARG A 136 -10.11 -1.16 24.73
N ASN A 137 -9.54 -1.09 25.93
CA ASN A 137 -10.28 -1.31 27.17
C ASN A 137 -11.02 -0.03 27.60
N ASP A 138 -11.88 -0.14 28.62
CA ASP A 138 -12.71 0.99 29.06
C ASP A 138 -11.87 2.18 29.57
N ALA A 139 -10.72 1.93 30.19
CA ALA A 139 -9.81 2.98 30.65
C ALA A 139 -9.16 3.75 29.47
N GLN A 140 -8.76 3.05 28.41
CA GLN A 140 -8.25 3.67 27.19
C GLN A 140 -9.33 4.52 26.51
N GLU A 141 -10.56 4.02 26.43
CA GLU A 141 -11.68 4.76 25.83
C GLU A 141 -12.02 6.04 26.59
N GLU A 142 -12.03 6.00 27.92
CA GLU A 142 -12.27 7.17 28.77
C GLU A 142 -11.12 8.18 28.63
N TYR A 143 -9.88 7.71 28.70
CA TYR A 143 -8.70 8.55 28.53
C TYR A 143 -8.69 9.27 27.18
N ASP A 144 -8.93 8.55 26.08
CA ASP A 144 -8.95 9.15 24.75
C ASP A 144 -10.00 10.27 24.63
N LYS A 145 -11.22 10.04 25.15
CA LYS A 145 -12.31 11.04 25.16
C LYS A 145 -11.92 12.28 25.96
N LEU A 146 -11.35 12.10 27.15
CA LEU A 146 -10.92 13.21 28.01
C LEU A 146 -9.78 14.01 27.36
N TRP A 147 -8.79 13.33 26.77
CA TRP A 147 -7.68 13.97 26.09
C TRP A 147 -8.17 14.85 24.94
N TYR A 148 -9.07 14.33 24.08
CA TYR A 148 -9.65 15.10 22.99
C TYR A 148 -10.57 16.23 23.44
N ALA A 149 -11.22 16.09 24.60
CA ALA A 149 -11.99 17.17 25.19
C ALA A 149 -11.08 18.31 25.69
N GLN A 150 -9.85 18.01 26.11
CA GLN A 150 -8.91 18.97 26.71
C GLN A 150 -7.90 19.58 25.71
N VAL A 151 -7.69 18.98 24.53
CA VAL A 151 -6.79 19.55 23.52
C VAL A 151 -7.41 20.76 22.81
N LYS A 152 -6.59 21.76 22.45
CA LYS A 152 -7.04 22.92 21.66
C LYS A 152 -7.28 22.49 20.21
N GLN A 153 -8.55 22.37 19.82
CA GLN A 153 -8.94 22.04 18.45
C GLN A 153 -9.06 23.32 17.60
N LEU A 154 -8.30 23.40 16.49
CA LEU A 154 -8.19 24.64 15.70
C LEU A 154 -9.25 24.82 14.62
N ASN A 155 -9.72 23.73 14.00
CA ASN A 155 -10.61 23.80 12.84
C ASN A 155 -11.86 22.90 12.94
N GLN A 156 -12.10 22.31 14.11
CA GLN A 156 -13.36 21.68 14.44
C GLN A 156 -14.08 22.47 15.53
N LYS A 157 -15.34 22.83 15.29
CA LYS A 157 -16.27 23.14 16.39
C LYS A 157 -16.61 21.81 17.03
N SER A 158 -16.00 21.47 18.15
CA SER A 158 -16.23 20.18 18.81
C SER A 158 -17.74 19.94 18.99
N LYS A 159 -18.28 18.88 18.39
CA LYS A 159 -19.69 18.46 18.59
C LYS A 159 -19.96 18.05 20.06
N PHE A 160 -18.90 17.86 20.85
CA PHE A 160 -18.96 17.61 22.29
C PHE A 160 -18.85 18.88 23.14
N GLN A 161 -18.73 20.08 22.55
CA GLN A 161 -18.84 21.35 23.29
C GLN A 161 -20.22 21.54 23.94
N ASN A 162 -21.24 20.80 23.48
CA ASN A 162 -22.61 20.89 24.00
C ASN A 162 -23.05 19.69 24.84
N PHE A 163 -22.17 18.72 25.11
CA PHE A 163 -22.51 17.66 26.07
C PHE A 163 -22.05 18.07 27.47
N GLN A 164 -23.02 18.55 28.26
CA GLN A 164 -22.97 18.47 29.72
C GLN A 164 -22.75 16.99 30.10
N THR A 165 -21.50 16.60 30.29
CA THR A 165 -21.16 15.27 30.80
C THR A 165 -21.12 15.36 32.31
N PHE A 166 -22.06 14.68 32.97
CA PHE A 166 -22.05 14.47 34.40
C PHE A 166 -20.88 13.56 34.76
N GLY A 167 -19.96 14.03 35.63
CA GLY A 167 -18.99 13.15 36.27
C GLY A 167 -19.68 12.13 37.20
N PRO A 168 -18.94 11.17 37.80
CA PRO A 168 -19.50 10.13 38.67
C PRO A 168 -20.34 10.66 39.86
N LEU A 169 -20.18 11.95 40.18
CA LEU A 169 -20.81 12.68 41.27
C LEU A 169 -21.79 13.78 40.82
N GLY A 170 -22.10 13.91 39.52
CA GLY A 170 -23.15 14.81 39.05
C GLY A 170 -22.83 16.32 39.04
N LEU A 171 -21.55 16.73 39.06
CA LEU A 171 -21.16 18.15 39.05
C LEU A 171 -21.03 18.74 37.62
N LEU A 172 -21.54 19.96 37.44
CA LEU A 172 -21.45 20.80 36.24
C LEU A 172 -19.98 21.21 35.96
N ILE A 173 -19.51 21.02 34.73
CA ILE A 173 -18.21 21.54 34.27
C ILE A 173 -18.44 22.91 33.59
N PRO A 174 -17.70 23.99 33.94
CA PRO A 174 -17.93 25.33 33.42
C PRO A 174 -17.55 25.47 31.93
N THR A 175 -18.08 26.52 31.28
CA THR A 175 -17.62 27.01 29.97
C THR A 175 -16.11 27.26 30.00
N LYS A 176 -15.38 26.65 29.06
CA LYS A 176 -13.90 26.65 29.03
C LYS A 176 -13.30 28.04 28.77
N ASN A 177 -12.55 28.57 29.74
CA ASN A 177 -11.57 29.65 29.53
C ASN A 177 -10.30 29.09 28.87
N GLU A 178 -9.46 29.93 28.25
CA GLU A 178 -8.21 29.50 27.60
C GLU A 178 -7.29 28.68 28.52
N ASP A 179 -7.32 28.93 29.83
CA ASP A 179 -6.52 28.21 30.85
C ASP A 179 -6.92 26.73 31.06
N SER A 180 -7.99 26.27 30.40
CA SER A 180 -8.50 24.90 30.55
C SER A 180 -8.01 23.90 29.49
N TYR A 181 -7.21 24.36 28.53
CA TYR A 181 -6.63 23.50 27.48
C TYR A 181 -5.28 22.92 27.88
N LEU A 182 -4.95 21.75 27.31
CA LEU A 182 -3.60 21.18 27.42
C LEU A 182 -2.56 22.17 26.90
N LYS A 183 -1.59 22.51 27.74
CA LYS A 183 -0.57 23.53 27.46
C LYS A 183 0.25 23.16 26.23
N ASN A 184 0.37 24.09 25.29
CA ASN A 184 1.18 23.98 24.07
C ASN A 184 0.81 22.84 23.10
N ILE A 185 -0.37 22.20 23.25
CA ILE A 185 -0.84 21.15 22.32
C ILE A 185 -1.97 21.69 21.45
N GLU A 186 -1.74 21.69 20.14
CA GLU A 186 -2.72 22.05 19.11
C GLU A 186 -3.07 20.83 18.28
N PHE A 187 -4.38 20.64 18.05
CA PHE A 187 -4.91 19.59 17.23
C PHE A 187 -5.75 20.18 16.10
N ALA A 188 -5.51 19.73 14.89
CA ALA A 188 -6.32 20.06 13.72
C ALA A 188 -6.66 18.76 12.98
N THR A 189 -7.81 18.77 12.32
CA THR A 189 -8.17 17.70 11.39
C THR A 189 -7.94 18.11 9.95
N ARG A 190 -7.71 17.14 9.07
CA ARG A 190 -7.58 17.37 7.62
C ARG A 190 -8.64 16.57 6.88
N ASP A 191 -9.38 17.23 5.99
CA ASP A 191 -10.38 16.63 5.10
C ASP A 191 -10.24 17.22 3.69
N PHE A 192 -10.75 16.52 2.68
CA PHE A 192 -10.93 17.04 1.33
C PHE A 192 -12.21 17.86 1.25
N ASN A 193 -12.08 19.15 0.94
CA ASN A 193 -13.24 20.01 0.74
C ASN A 193 -13.93 19.69 -0.61
N THR A 194 -15.10 20.27 -0.86
CA THR A 194 -15.87 20.02 -2.09
C THR A 194 -15.09 20.35 -3.36
N LYS A 195 -14.25 21.41 -3.36
CA LYS A 195 -13.43 21.78 -4.52
C LYS A 195 -12.36 20.73 -4.78
N ASP A 196 -11.67 20.26 -3.72
CA ASP A 196 -10.66 19.22 -3.85
C ASP A 196 -11.27 17.93 -4.43
N ARG A 197 -12.46 17.55 -3.95
CA ARG A 197 -13.17 16.35 -4.46
C ARG A 197 -13.54 16.48 -5.93
N VAL A 198 -14.01 17.66 -6.37
CA VAL A 198 -14.29 17.93 -7.78
C VAL A 198 -13.02 17.88 -8.63
N GLU A 199 -11.91 18.46 -8.14
CA GLU A 199 -10.63 18.42 -8.84
C GLU A 199 -10.11 16.98 -8.98
N ILE A 200 -10.21 16.17 -7.91
CA ILE A 200 -9.84 14.75 -7.93
C ILE A 200 -10.64 13.99 -9.00
N ILE A 201 -11.96 14.24 -9.09
CA ILE A 201 -12.81 13.65 -10.13
C ILE A 201 -12.33 14.05 -11.53
N TRP A 202 -12.06 15.34 -11.74
CA TRP A 202 -11.60 15.86 -13.03
C TRP A 202 -10.27 15.25 -13.46
N GLN A 203 -9.29 15.21 -12.56
CA GLN A 203 -7.97 14.61 -12.81
C GLN A 203 -8.07 13.14 -13.19
N LEU A 204 -8.89 12.35 -12.48
CA LEU A 204 -9.09 10.93 -12.81
C LEU A 204 -9.82 10.74 -14.15
N ALA A 205 -10.81 11.58 -14.45
CA ALA A 205 -11.53 11.51 -15.72
C ALA A 205 -10.60 11.82 -16.92
N MET A 206 -9.68 12.76 -16.76
CA MET A 206 -8.77 13.21 -17.83
C MET A 206 -7.48 12.38 -17.94
N HIS A 207 -6.95 11.90 -16.80
CA HIS A 207 -5.58 11.36 -16.72
C HIS A 207 -5.49 9.97 -16.05
N GLY A 208 -6.59 9.43 -15.53
CA GLY A 208 -6.62 8.13 -14.84
C GLY A 208 -6.19 6.96 -15.72
N THR A 209 -5.48 5.98 -15.14
CA THR A 209 -4.88 4.88 -15.92
C THR A 209 -5.75 3.64 -16.06
N ASP A 210 -6.93 3.58 -15.45
CA ASP A 210 -7.83 2.44 -15.65
C ASP A 210 -8.42 2.44 -17.07
N LYS A 211 -7.84 1.60 -17.94
CA LYS A 211 -8.28 1.37 -19.33
C LYS A 211 -9.05 0.07 -19.50
N ASN A 212 -9.16 -0.75 -18.45
CA ASN A 212 -9.60 -2.15 -18.54
C ASN A 212 -11.01 -2.42 -17.99
N SER A 213 -11.74 -1.38 -17.60
CA SER A 213 -13.14 -1.45 -17.23
C SER A 213 -14.04 -1.09 -18.43
N THR A 214 -15.10 -1.88 -18.66
CA THR A 214 -16.21 -1.46 -19.54
C THR A 214 -16.73 -0.10 -19.06
N THR A 215 -17.25 0.74 -19.97
CA THR A 215 -17.59 2.15 -19.68
C THR A 215 -18.41 2.34 -18.39
N ASN A 216 -19.34 1.41 -18.10
CA ASN A 216 -20.17 1.43 -16.88
C ASN A 216 -19.38 1.11 -15.60
N ASN A 217 -18.46 0.14 -15.65
CA ASN A 217 -17.62 -0.23 -14.50
C ASN A 217 -16.56 0.85 -14.20
N LYS A 218 -16.06 1.52 -15.24
CA LYS A 218 -15.10 2.64 -15.09
C LYS A 218 -15.74 3.82 -14.36
N LEU A 219 -16.93 4.21 -14.80
CA LEU A 219 -17.68 5.31 -14.18
C LEU A 219 -18.03 5.01 -12.72
N GLN A 220 -18.47 3.78 -12.42
CA GLN A 220 -18.77 3.37 -11.04
C GLN A 220 -17.53 3.31 -10.14
N SER A 221 -16.42 2.71 -10.59
CA SER A 221 -15.17 2.63 -9.82
C SER A 221 -14.57 4.02 -9.57
N THR A 222 -14.52 4.88 -10.60
CA THR A 222 -14.08 6.28 -10.44
C THR A 222 -14.99 7.07 -9.50
N THR A 223 -16.31 6.87 -9.56
CA THR A 223 -17.26 7.55 -8.66
C THR A 223 -17.11 7.10 -7.21
N LEU A 224 -16.84 5.81 -6.96
CA LEU A 224 -16.63 5.29 -5.61
C LEU A 224 -15.28 5.74 -5.01
N MET A 225 -14.20 5.68 -5.78
CA MET A 225 -12.88 6.11 -5.31
C MET A 225 -12.84 7.61 -5.01
N THR A 226 -13.53 8.43 -5.83
CA THR A 226 -13.59 9.89 -5.65
C THR A 226 -14.56 10.36 -4.59
N ALA A 227 -15.57 9.55 -4.29
CA ALA A 227 -16.46 9.84 -3.17
C ALA A 227 -15.69 9.81 -1.85
N TRP A 228 -14.68 8.93 -1.69
CA TRP A 228 -14.04 8.64 -0.40
C TRP A 228 -12.49 8.73 -0.40
N PRO A 229 -11.88 9.84 -0.88
CA PRO A 229 -10.44 10.05 -0.76
C PRO A 229 -10.05 10.23 0.71
N THR A 230 -8.83 9.82 1.06
CA THR A 230 -8.28 9.92 2.41
C THR A 230 -6.91 10.58 2.42
N HIS A 231 -6.63 11.36 3.47
CA HIS A 231 -5.26 11.81 3.72
C HIS A 231 -4.50 10.71 4.45
N HIS A 232 -3.69 9.97 3.72
CA HIS A 232 -3.03 8.77 4.21
C HIS A 232 -1.53 8.96 4.50
N GLN A 233 -1.02 10.18 4.34
CA GLN A 233 0.34 10.57 4.71
C GLN A 233 0.57 10.38 6.23
N LYS A 234 1.78 9.92 6.59
CA LYS A 234 2.18 9.74 7.99
C LYS A 234 3.63 10.17 8.16
N MET A 235 3.85 11.24 8.90
CA MET A 235 5.20 11.75 9.19
C MET A 235 5.23 12.48 10.52
N VAL A 236 6.41 12.53 11.13
CA VAL A 236 6.66 13.35 12.33
C VAL A 236 7.95 14.14 12.16
N LEU A 237 7.93 15.40 12.53
CA LEU A 237 9.11 16.24 12.68
C LEU A 237 9.27 16.62 14.15
N VAL A 238 10.49 16.46 14.65
CA VAL A 238 10.86 16.83 16.02
C VAL A 238 11.97 17.87 15.94
N ASP A 239 11.78 18.97 16.67
CA ASP A 239 12.72 20.07 16.83
C ASP A 239 13.23 20.66 15.49
N TYR A 240 12.37 20.77 14.47
CA TYR A 240 12.75 21.38 13.18
C TYR A 240 13.29 22.81 13.35
N GLU A 241 12.74 23.56 14.32
CA GLU A 241 13.18 24.91 14.69
C GLU A 241 14.54 24.95 15.40
N LYS A 242 15.16 23.79 15.65
CA LYS A 242 16.53 23.62 16.15
C LYS A 242 17.30 22.65 15.23
N PRO A 243 17.81 23.14 14.08
CA PRO A 243 18.33 22.29 13.01
C PRO A 243 19.41 21.29 13.42
N SER A 244 20.22 21.59 14.44
CA SER A 244 21.28 20.71 14.95
C SER A 244 20.78 19.45 15.66
N SER A 245 19.53 19.42 16.13
CA SER A 245 18.91 18.26 16.79
C SER A 245 17.64 17.77 16.09
N ALA A 246 17.32 18.33 14.91
CA ALA A 246 16.10 18.04 14.19
C ALA A 246 16.08 16.59 13.68
N LYS A 247 14.93 15.93 13.85
CA LYS A 247 14.70 14.54 13.42
C LYS A 247 13.38 14.46 12.67
N GLY A 248 13.34 13.61 11.65
CA GLY A 248 12.14 13.33 10.87
C GLY A 248 11.81 11.83 10.86
N PHE A 249 10.54 11.54 10.66
CA PHE A 249 10.03 10.19 10.50
C PHE A 249 9.10 10.16 9.28
N VAL A 250 9.29 9.15 8.41
CA VAL A 250 8.35 8.81 7.33
C VAL A 250 7.78 7.43 7.66
N MET A 251 6.46 7.32 7.76
CA MET A 251 5.85 6.18 8.43
C MET A 251 4.86 5.42 7.54
N GLY A 252 4.87 4.09 7.65
CA GLY A 252 3.73 3.24 7.26
C GLY A 252 2.70 3.11 8.39
N HIS A 253 3.19 3.07 9.64
CA HIS A 253 2.41 2.82 10.85
C HIS A 253 1.42 3.93 11.20
N ASN A 254 0.18 3.55 11.48
CA ASN A 254 -0.80 4.40 12.15
C ASN A 254 -0.52 4.47 13.65
N THR A 255 -0.79 5.62 14.28
CA THR A 255 -0.66 5.80 15.73
C THR A 255 -1.91 5.26 16.45
N LEU A 256 -2.19 3.97 16.23
CA LEU A 256 -3.30 3.23 16.85
C LEU A 256 -2.75 1.96 17.49
N ASP A 257 -3.34 1.53 18.60
CA ASP A 257 -2.79 0.49 19.48
C ASP A 257 -2.54 -0.86 18.78
N ALA A 258 -3.32 -1.17 17.74
CA ALA A 258 -3.20 -2.39 16.96
C ALA A 258 -1.93 -2.46 16.08
N TYR A 259 -1.27 -1.33 15.80
CA TYR A 259 -0.09 -1.25 14.93
C TYR A 259 1.22 -1.46 15.68
N TRP A 260 1.17 -1.64 17.00
CA TRP A 260 2.34 -2.06 17.74
C TRP A 260 2.50 -3.57 17.64
N ASP A 261 3.66 -3.99 17.16
CA ASP A 261 4.10 -5.38 17.13
C ASP A 261 5.64 -5.45 17.14
N ASN A 262 6.19 -6.65 17.36
CA ASN A 262 7.61 -6.91 17.24
C ASN A 262 7.88 -8.05 16.25
N ASP A 263 9.15 -8.37 16.03
CA ASP A 263 9.59 -9.33 15.00
C ASP A 263 9.10 -10.77 15.25
N HIS A 264 8.58 -11.09 16.44
CA HIS A 264 8.06 -12.43 16.74
C HIS A 264 6.66 -12.68 16.17
N HIS A 265 5.87 -11.62 15.92
CA HIS A 265 4.48 -11.71 15.45
C HIS A 265 3.64 -12.74 16.22
N SER A 266 3.82 -12.79 17.55
CA SER A 266 3.25 -13.86 18.38
C SER A 266 1.73 -13.93 18.26
N TYR A 267 1.16 -15.13 18.22
CA TYR A 267 -0.26 -15.44 18.19
C TYR A 267 -1.02 -14.95 19.42
N ALA A 268 -0.37 -14.87 20.59
CA ALA A 268 -1.00 -14.45 21.82
C ALA A 268 -1.14 -12.92 21.88
N ARG A 269 -2.35 -12.44 22.18
CA ARG A 269 -2.60 -11.02 22.46
C ARG A 269 -2.16 -10.70 23.88
N MET A 270 -1.55 -9.54 24.04
CA MET A 270 -1.12 -9.00 25.33
C MET A 270 -1.86 -7.71 25.65
N HIS A 271 -1.85 -7.33 26.93
CA HIS A 271 -2.29 -6.00 27.33
C HIS A 271 -1.37 -4.93 26.74
N ALA A 272 -1.92 -3.75 26.42
CA ALA A 272 -1.25 -2.67 25.68
C ALA A 272 0.06 -2.14 26.29
N ARG A 273 0.42 -2.53 27.51
CA ARG A 273 1.70 -2.18 28.18
C ARG A 273 2.79 -3.26 28.10
N PHE A 274 2.44 -4.48 27.67
CA PHE A 274 3.34 -5.63 27.69
C PHE A 274 3.64 -6.23 26.32
N GLY A 275 2.87 -5.86 25.29
CA GLY A 275 3.11 -6.34 23.94
C GLY A 275 2.00 -5.99 22.96
N ARG A 276 1.91 -6.78 21.89
CA ARG A 276 0.92 -6.66 20.83
C ARG A 276 -0.50 -6.77 21.39
N ASN A 277 -1.32 -5.76 21.16
CA ASN A 277 -2.74 -5.77 21.54
C ASN A 277 -3.69 -5.78 20.32
N GLY A 278 -3.16 -5.81 19.09
CA GLY A 278 -3.96 -5.97 17.87
C GLY A 278 -4.69 -7.31 17.83
N ALA A 279 -5.83 -7.39 17.12
CA ALA A 279 -6.58 -8.64 16.94
C ALA A 279 -5.72 -9.72 16.25
N THR A 280 -4.99 -9.31 15.23
CA THR A 280 -3.97 -10.07 14.51
C THR A 280 -2.60 -9.42 14.73
N PRO A 281 -1.49 -10.17 14.57
CA PRO A 281 -0.16 -9.56 14.43
C PRO A 281 -0.06 -8.68 13.20
N ARG A 282 0.81 -7.67 13.24
CA ARG A 282 0.96 -6.68 12.18
C ARG A 282 2.42 -6.49 11.79
N GLN A 283 2.68 -6.71 10.50
CA GLN A 283 3.97 -6.44 9.88
C GLN A 283 3.91 -5.06 9.19
N ASP A 284 4.77 -4.14 9.60
CA ASP A 284 4.82 -2.78 9.04
C ASP A 284 6.23 -2.18 9.13
N ILE A 285 6.48 -1.04 8.48
CA ILE A 285 7.79 -0.39 8.42
C ILE A 285 7.66 1.14 8.38
N SER A 286 8.59 1.80 9.07
CA SER A 286 8.80 3.26 9.03
C SER A 286 10.29 3.56 8.85
N SER A 287 10.66 4.84 8.74
CA SER A 287 12.04 5.27 8.85
C SER A 287 12.21 6.49 9.74
N LYS A 288 13.41 6.63 10.28
CA LYS A 288 13.93 7.86 10.88
C LYS A 288 14.99 8.46 9.96
N VAL A 289 14.95 9.77 9.82
CA VAL A 289 15.85 10.54 8.94
C VAL A 289 16.33 11.82 9.62
N THR A 290 17.52 12.28 9.23
CA THR A 290 18.08 13.59 9.58
C THR A 290 18.71 14.26 8.37
N GLY A 291 19.02 15.55 8.46
CA GLY A 291 19.67 16.31 7.39
C GLY A 291 18.72 17.10 6.50
N PRO A 292 19.24 17.64 5.37
CA PRO A 292 18.49 18.50 4.45
C PRO A 292 17.12 17.96 4.01
N ILE A 293 16.93 16.63 3.97
CA ILE A 293 15.63 16.00 3.67
C ILE A 293 14.47 16.48 4.57
N LEU A 294 14.78 16.97 5.77
CA LEU A 294 13.78 17.50 6.69
C LEU A 294 13.11 18.78 6.16
N GLU A 295 13.76 19.53 5.27
CA GLU A 295 13.13 20.68 4.60
C GLU A 295 11.88 20.24 3.81
N HIS A 296 11.97 19.14 3.06
CA HIS A 296 10.86 18.61 2.27
C HIS A 296 9.71 18.12 3.15
N LEU A 297 10.04 17.46 4.27
CA LEU A 297 9.03 17.08 5.27
C LEU A 297 8.38 18.31 5.90
N ASN A 298 9.16 19.36 6.22
CA ASN A 298 8.65 20.59 6.80
C ASN A 298 7.76 21.33 5.80
N HIS A 299 8.15 21.39 4.53
CA HIS A 299 7.31 21.96 3.47
C HIS A 299 5.98 21.21 3.38
N ASN A 300 6.00 19.87 3.31
CA ASN A 300 4.78 19.05 3.31
C ASN A 300 3.89 19.32 4.54
N PHE A 301 4.48 19.41 5.75
CA PHE A 301 3.72 19.71 6.96
C PHE A 301 3.11 21.11 6.93
N CYS A 302 3.93 22.14 6.65
CA CYS A 302 3.50 23.53 6.70
C CYS A 302 2.42 23.85 5.66
N GLU A 303 2.53 23.28 4.46
CA GLU A 303 1.51 23.41 3.42
C GLU A 303 0.18 22.81 3.89
N ALA A 304 0.20 21.58 4.40
CA ALA A 304 -1.00 20.93 4.90
C ALA A 304 -1.58 21.68 6.11
N TRP A 305 -0.75 22.11 7.04
CA TRP A 305 -1.17 22.85 8.24
C TRP A 305 -1.82 24.18 7.88
N LYS A 306 -1.19 24.97 7.00
CA LYS A 306 -1.74 26.24 6.52
C LYS A 306 -3.08 26.04 5.82
N SER A 307 -3.22 24.99 5.01
CA SER A 307 -4.48 24.70 4.30
C SER A 307 -5.67 24.41 5.23
N GLN A 308 -5.40 23.96 6.46
CA GLN A 308 -6.43 23.54 7.41
C GLN A 308 -6.66 24.53 8.57
N THR A 309 -5.70 25.42 8.83
CA THR A 309 -5.70 26.30 10.01
C THR A 309 -5.47 27.78 9.69
N ASP A 310 -5.14 28.10 8.43
CA ASP A 310 -4.70 29.42 7.97
C ASP A 310 -3.39 29.95 8.62
N ILE A 311 -2.70 29.12 9.42
CA ILE A 311 -1.44 29.48 10.08
C ILE A 311 -0.26 29.17 9.15
N ASP A 312 0.50 30.19 8.76
CA ASP A 312 1.70 30.04 7.95
C ASP A 312 2.96 29.83 8.82
N LEU A 313 3.41 28.57 8.90
CA LEU A 313 4.66 28.21 9.58
C LEU A 313 5.88 28.29 8.65
N LEU A 314 5.68 28.19 7.33
CA LEU A 314 6.77 28.04 6.37
C LEU A 314 7.59 29.32 6.26
N ALA A 315 6.93 30.48 6.29
CA ALA A 315 7.57 31.79 6.19
C ALA A 315 8.71 31.96 7.21
N ASN A 316 8.48 31.57 8.46
CA ASN A 316 9.46 31.70 9.55
C ASN A 316 10.53 30.59 9.56
N ARG A 317 10.23 29.46 8.92
CA ARG A 317 11.08 28.26 8.95
C ARG A 317 12.01 28.15 7.74
N LYS A 318 11.75 28.91 6.67
CA LYS A 318 12.50 28.84 5.41
C LYS A 318 14.01 29.03 5.58
N ALA A 319 14.42 29.97 6.44
CA ALA A 319 15.83 30.27 6.69
C ALA A 319 16.59 29.16 7.45
N LEU A 320 15.87 28.20 8.04
CA LEU A 320 16.47 27.10 8.81
C LEU A 320 16.96 25.95 7.92
N ALA A 321 16.44 25.84 6.69
CA ALA A 321 16.74 24.73 5.79
C ALA A 321 18.25 24.57 5.52
N SER A 322 18.96 25.69 5.34
CA SER A 322 20.40 25.70 5.08
C SER A 322 21.26 25.28 6.28
N GLN A 323 20.68 25.18 7.47
CA GLN A 323 21.36 24.79 8.71
C GLN A 323 21.18 23.30 9.03
N LEU A 324 20.31 22.60 8.29
CA LEU A 324 20.09 21.17 8.46
C LEU A 324 21.33 20.39 8.01
N SER A 325 21.78 19.46 8.85
CA SER A 325 22.94 18.63 8.56
C SER A 325 22.67 17.18 8.94
N VAL A 326 23.34 16.27 8.22
CA VAL A 326 23.24 14.84 8.50
C VAL A 326 23.95 14.52 9.81
N ASP A 327 23.36 13.63 10.60
CA ASP A 327 23.98 13.15 11.84
C ASP A 327 24.88 11.94 11.54
N LEU A 328 26.16 12.23 11.26
CA LEU A 328 27.16 11.22 10.90
C LEU A 328 27.58 10.33 12.07
N SER A 329 27.21 10.66 13.31
CA SER A 329 27.57 9.86 14.48
C SER A 329 26.74 8.57 14.59
N VAL A 330 25.61 8.48 13.88
CA VAL A 330 24.62 7.41 14.05
C VAL A 330 24.47 6.51 12.81
N LYS A 331 24.41 7.09 11.60
CA LYS A 331 24.17 6.35 10.36
C LYS A 331 25.00 6.92 9.20
N PRO A 332 25.33 6.10 8.18
CA PRO A 332 26.00 6.60 6.99
C PRO A 332 25.12 7.63 6.25
N PRO A 333 25.73 8.66 5.66
CA PRO A 333 24.99 9.61 4.84
C PRO A 333 24.53 8.95 3.54
N VAL A 334 23.31 9.29 3.13
CA VAL A 334 22.69 8.84 1.88
C VAL A 334 22.18 10.04 1.09
N MET A 335 21.92 9.84 -0.19
CA MET A 335 20.98 10.68 -0.93
C MET A 335 19.59 10.09 -0.79
N ALA A 336 18.60 10.93 -0.51
CA ALA A 336 17.21 10.52 -0.40
C ALA A 336 16.28 11.51 -1.10
N GLN A 337 15.10 11.04 -1.49
CA GLN A 337 14.07 11.85 -2.13
C GLN A 337 12.73 11.59 -1.46
N ILE A 338 11.97 12.66 -1.15
CA ILE A 338 10.57 12.58 -0.75
C ILE A 338 9.71 12.57 -2.01
N LEU A 339 8.68 11.73 -2.04
CA LEU A 339 7.72 11.66 -3.15
C LEU A 339 6.31 11.65 -2.61
N ARG A 340 5.39 12.32 -3.30
CA ARG A 340 3.98 12.38 -2.90
C ARG A 340 3.07 11.83 -4.00
N THR A 341 1.90 11.38 -3.58
CA THR A 341 0.68 11.44 -4.38
C THR A 341 -0.17 12.53 -3.75
N GLN A 342 -0.57 13.54 -4.49
CA GLN A 342 -1.54 14.57 -4.09
C GLN A 342 -2.33 14.98 -5.32
N ASN A 343 -3.38 14.21 -5.62
CA ASN A 343 -4.11 14.33 -6.88
C ASN A 343 -4.76 15.70 -7.07
N GLN A 344 -5.21 16.34 -5.99
CA GLN A 344 -5.78 17.69 -6.02
C GLN A 344 -4.77 18.78 -6.45
N HIS A 345 -3.48 18.44 -6.53
CA HIS A 345 -2.42 19.30 -7.06
C HIS A 345 -1.73 18.70 -8.30
N GLY A 346 -2.29 17.63 -8.89
CA GLY A 346 -1.71 16.95 -10.06
C GLY A 346 -0.38 16.24 -9.79
N VAL A 347 -0.08 15.91 -8.52
CA VAL A 347 1.18 15.25 -8.12
C VAL A 347 0.98 13.74 -8.02
N HIS A 348 1.74 12.97 -8.81
CA HIS A 348 1.71 11.49 -8.83
C HIS A 348 3.11 10.89 -8.88
N ASP A 349 4.04 11.45 -8.12
CA ASP A 349 5.46 11.10 -8.22
C ASP A 349 5.74 9.68 -7.70
N ILE A 350 4.99 9.19 -6.73
CA ILE A 350 5.11 7.81 -6.24
C ILE A 350 4.80 6.79 -7.35
N LYS A 351 3.72 7.01 -8.11
CA LYS A 351 3.36 6.18 -9.27
C LYS A 351 4.48 6.15 -10.31
N LYS A 352 5.03 7.32 -10.66
CA LYS A 352 6.15 7.43 -11.61
C LYS A 352 7.39 6.69 -11.10
N LEU A 353 7.65 6.75 -9.80
CA LEU A 353 8.80 6.10 -9.17
C LEU A 353 8.71 4.58 -9.28
N TYR A 354 7.56 3.98 -8.93
CA TYR A 354 7.38 2.53 -9.02
C TYR A 354 7.59 2.01 -10.45
N LEU A 355 7.07 2.72 -11.46
CA LEU A 355 7.26 2.34 -12.87
C LEU A 355 8.73 2.47 -13.31
N LYS A 356 9.41 3.55 -12.91
CA LYS A 356 10.83 3.76 -13.21
C LYS A 356 11.71 2.72 -12.52
N ALA A 357 11.51 2.50 -11.24
CA ALA A 357 12.27 1.55 -10.45
C ALA A 357 12.11 0.11 -10.98
N SER A 358 10.88 -0.27 -11.38
CA SER A 358 10.62 -1.58 -11.99
C SER A 358 11.30 -1.75 -13.35
N ASN A 359 11.53 -0.68 -14.10
CA ASN A 359 12.27 -0.72 -15.35
C ASN A 359 13.79 -0.90 -15.14
N ASN A 360 14.30 -0.50 -13.97
CA ASN A 360 15.72 -0.57 -13.64
C ASN A 360 16.15 -1.91 -13.02
N VAL A 361 15.23 -2.84 -12.73
CA VAL A 361 15.56 -4.14 -12.14
C VAL A 361 16.52 -4.93 -13.02
N THR A 362 17.46 -5.64 -12.40
CA THR A 362 18.42 -6.53 -13.06
C THR A 362 18.52 -7.91 -12.44
N ASN A 363 18.11 -8.08 -11.18
CA ASN A 363 18.20 -9.34 -10.46
C ASN A 363 16.89 -9.69 -9.74
N TYR A 364 16.40 -8.81 -8.85
CA TYR A 364 15.19 -9.08 -8.08
C TYR A 364 14.44 -7.82 -7.65
N ILE A 365 13.14 -8.01 -7.40
CA ILE A 365 12.26 -7.03 -6.74
C ILE A 365 11.66 -7.71 -5.51
N TYR A 366 11.81 -7.10 -4.34
CA TYR A 366 11.09 -7.47 -3.13
C TYR A 366 10.06 -6.40 -2.79
N ILE A 367 8.79 -6.80 -2.64
CA ILE A 367 7.69 -5.91 -2.29
C ILE A 367 6.99 -6.46 -1.06
N GLU A 368 6.81 -5.60 -0.05
CA GLU A 368 5.97 -5.87 1.10
C GLU A 368 4.90 -4.78 1.17
N ASN A 369 3.67 -5.12 0.78
CA ASN A 369 2.61 -4.13 0.62
C ASN A 369 1.25 -4.63 1.09
N GLN A 370 0.51 -3.81 1.84
CA GLN A 370 -0.85 -4.12 2.30
C GLN A 370 -1.79 -4.50 1.16
N TYR A 371 -1.71 -3.79 0.04
CA TYR A 371 -2.49 -4.09 -1.16
C TYR A 371 -1.56 -4.26 -2.37
N PHE A 372 -1.72 -5.36 -3.09
CA PHE A 372 -0.97 -5.64 -4.32
C PHE A 372 -1.94 -5.87 -5.49
N ARG A 373 -2.55 -4.78 -5.94
CA ARG A 373 -3.70 -4.79 -6.87
C ARG A 373 -3.65 -3.67 -7.91
N TRP A 374 -2.45 -3.31 -8.38
CA TRP A 374 -2.25 -2.29 -9.42
C TRP A 374 -1.55 -2.89 -10.66
N GLU A 375 -2.35 -3.45 -11.57
CA GLU A 375 -1.91 -4.16 -12.78
C GLU A 375 -0.83 -3.44 -13.63
N PRO A 376 -0.81 -2.10 -13.78
CA PRO A 376 0.26 -1.41 -14.49
C PRO A 376 1.66 -1.72 -13.98
N LEU A 377 1.84 -1.96 -12.67
CA LEU A 377 3.12 -2.38 -12.11
C LEU A 377 3.53 -3.76 -12.62
N ALA A 378 2.63 -4.74 -12.60
CA ALA A 378 2.90 -6.08 -13.14
C ALA A 378 3.27 -6.02 -14.64
N LYS A 379 2.57 -5.19 -15.40
CA LYS A 379 2.89 -4.95 -16.82
C LYS A 379 4.28 -4.33 -16.99
N ALA A 380 4.66 -3.38 -16.15
CA ALA A 380 5.99 -2.76 -16.18
C ALA A 380 7.11 -3.77 -15.88
N ILE A 381 6.95 -4.59 -14.83
CA ILE A 381 7.93 -5.63 -14.45
C ILE A 381 8.09 -6.67 -15.58
N LYS A 382 6.97 -7.16 -16.12
CA LYS A 382 6.99 -8.09 -17.27
C LYS A 382 7.67 -7.48 -18.50
N THR A 383 7.37 -6.22 -18.78
CA THR A 383 7.99 -5.49 -19.89
C THR A 383 9.50 -5.33 -19.69
N ALA A 384 9.95 -5.05 -18.46
CA ALA A 384 11.37 -4.96 -18.12
C ALA A 384 12.10 -6.29 -18.40
N ALA A 385 11.54 -7.42 -17.95
CA ALA A 385 12.09 -8.76 -18.23
C ALA A 385 12.16 -9.05 -19.74
N GLN A 386 11.10 -8.78 -20.47
CA GLN A 386 11.04 -8.99 -21.93
C GLN A 386 12.02 -8.08 -22.68
N ASN A 387 12.19 -6.83 -22.25
CA ASN A 387 13.14 -5.91 -22.86
C ASN A 387 14.59 -6.37 -22.65
N GLN A 388 14.92 -6.93 -21.49
CA GLN A 388 16.25 -7.53 -21.26
C GLN A 388 16.50 -8.71 -22.19
N ILE A 389 15.51 -9.59 -22.40
CA ILE A 389 15.65 -10.70 -23.34
C ILE A 389 15.84 -10.19 -24.77
N LYS A 390 15.03 -9.24 -25.22
CA LYS A 390 15.18 -8.58 -26.53
C LYS A 390 16.54 -7.90 -26.68
N GLY A 391 17.09 -7.38 -25.58
CA GLY A 391 18.44 -6.80 -25.50
C GLY A 391 19.58 -7.83 -25.43
N GLY A 392 19.29 -9.13 -25.47
CA GLY A 392 20.28 -10.21 -25.51
C GLY A 392 20.48 -10.98 -24.21
N ARG A 393 19.71 -10.70 -23.14
CA ARG A 393 19.77 -11.51 -21.91
C ARG A 393 19.17 -12.89 -22.17
N ASN A 394 19.95 -13.94 -21.95
CA ASN A 394 19.46 -15.31 -21.93
C ASN A 394 19.15 -15.71 -20.47
N PRO A 395 17.89 -15.97 -20.09
CA PRO A 395 17.51 -16.32 -18.72
C PRO A 395 18.20 -17.59 -18.18
N ASP A 396 18.48 -18.58 -19.04
CA ASP A 396 19.12 -19.84 -18.64
C ASP A 396 20.61 -19.65 -18.32
N LYS A 397 21.25 -18.65 -18.94
CA LYS A 397 22.68 -18.35 -18.75
C LYS A 397 22.93 -17.24 -17.74
N HIS A 398 22.11 -16.19 -17.74
CA HIS A 398 22.30 -14.96 -16.97
C HIS A 398 21.34 -14.85 -15.78
N GLY A 399 20.49 -15.85 -15.56
CA GLY A 399 19.42 -15.82 -14.57
C GLY A 399 18.21 -14.98 -15.01
N SER A 400 17.06 -15.31 -14.42
CA SER A 400 15.81 -14.56 -14.52
C SER A 400 15.75 -13.43 -13.49
N ILE A 401 14.85 -12.47 -13.71
CA ILE A 401 14.43 -11.56 -12.65
C ILE A 401 13.55 -12.34 -11.66
N HIS A 402 13.77 -12.15 -10.36
CA HIS A 402 12.97 -12.77 -9.30
C HIS A 402 12.08 -11.71 -8.63
N LEU A 403 10.77 -11.92 -8.63
CA LEU A 403 9.80 -11.08 -7.94
C LEU A 403 9.33 -11.80 -6.68
N PHE A 404 9.61 -11.20 -5.53
CA PHE A 404 9.16 -11.64 -4.21
C PHE A 404 8.11 -10.65 -3.69
N VAL A 405 6.90 -11.12 -3.43
CA VAL A 405 5.80 -10.29 -2.92
C VAL A 405 5.28 -10.88 -1.62
N VAL A 406 5.15 -10.05 -0.60
CA VAL A 406 4.48 -10.37 0.66
C VAL A 406 3.30 -9.41 0.84
N THR A 407 2.08 -9.96 0.84
CA THR A 407 0.82 -9.19 0.89
C THR A 407 -0.29 -9.99 1.58
N ASN A 408 -1.43 -9.35 1.86
CA ASN A 408 -2.54 -9.98 2.55
C ASN A 408 -3.37 -10.88 1.61
N SER A 409 -3.75 -12.07 2.06
CA SER A 409 -4.65 -12.97 1.32
C SER A 409 -6.08 -13.09 1.90
N ASN A 410 -6.33 -12.50 3.07
CA ASN A 410 -7.60 -12.60 3.78
C ASN A 410 -8.61 -11.51 3.34
N ASP A 411 -9.84 -11.59 3.85
CA ASP A 411 -10.90 -10.62 3.50
C ASP A 411 -10.64 -9.21 4.06
N GLU A 412 -9.89 -9.07 5.16
CA GLU A 412 -9.47 -7.76 5.69
C GLU A 412 -8.55 -7.04 4.69
N GLY A 413 -7.63 -7.76 4.04
CA GLY A 413 -6.67 -7.18 3.09
C GLY A 413 -7.10 -7.19 1.62
N ILE A 414 -8.01 -8.08 1.19
CA ILE A 414 -8.46 -8.12 -0.21
C ILE A 414 -9.85 -7.51 -0.35
N GLY A 415 -10.81 -8.04 0.41
CA GLY A 415 -12.21 -7.67 0.45
C GLY A 415 -12.75 -7.03 -0.85
N PRO A 416 -13.12 -5.74 -0.82
CA PRO A 416 -13.69 -5.01 -1.96
C PRO A 416 -12.81 -4.93 -3.24
N GLY A 417 -11.48 -5.08 -3.13
CA GLY A 417 -10.52 -5.00 -4.25
C GLY A 417 -10.18 -6.34 -4.91
N THR A 418 -11.01 -7.37 -4.75
CA THR A 418 -10.71 -8.73 -5.24
C THR A 418 -10.40 -8.77 -6.75
N MET A 419 -11.16 -8.09 -7.59
CA MET A 419 -10.95 -8.16 -9.04
C MET A 419 -9.67 -7.46 -9.50
N ASN A 420 -9.28 -6.36 -8.86
CA ASN A 420 -8.01 -5.70 -9.14
C ASN A 420 -6.82 -6.59 -8.72
N THR A 421 -6.97 -7.31 -7.61
CA THR A 421 -6.00 -8.31 -7.15
C THR A 421 -5.89 -9.42 -8.20
N TYR A 422 -7.01 -10.00 -8.64
CA TYR A 422 -7.05 -11.01 -9.70
C TYR A 422 -6.33 -10.55 -10.97
N ARG A 423 -6.61 -9.35 -11.49
CA ARG A 423 -5.94 -8.80 -12.68
C ARG A 423 -4.43 -8.67 -12.48
N MET A 424 -4.00 -8.19 -11.30
CA MET A 424 -2.58 -8.09 -10.96
C MET A 424 -1.90 -9.46 -10.99
N LEU A 425 -2.51 -10.47 -10.36
CA LEU A 425 -1.93 -11.81 -10.27
C LEU A 425 -1.98 -12.56 -11.60
N ASP A 426 -3.06 -12.44 -12.37
CA ASP A 426 -3.16 -13.02 -13.72
C ASP A 426 -2.11 -12.41 -14.66
N SER A 427 -1.86 -11.10 -14.58
CA SER A 427 -0.80 -10.43 -15.38
C SER A 427 0.61 -10.95 -15.05
N LEU A 428 0.83 -11.41 -13.81
CA LEU A 428 2.06 -12.05 -13.31
C LEU A 428 2.06 -13.58 -13.48
N GLY A 429 1.05 -14.17 -14.12
CA GLY A 429 0.97 -15.61 -14.36
C GLY A 429 0.63 -16.44 -13.12
N ARG A 430 0.12 -15.80 -12.06
CA ARG A 430 -0.16 -16.40 -10.74
C ARG A 430 -1.67 -16.43 -10.43
N LYS A 431 -2.55 -16.67 -11.40
CA LYS A 431 -4.01 -16.68 -11.16
C LYS A 431 -4.50 -17.89 -10.37
N GLU A 432 -3.76 -19.00 -10.39
CA GLU A 432 -4.08 -20.26 -9.71
C GLU A 432 -4.25 -20.14 -8.20
N VAL A 433 -3.65 -19.11 -7.58
CA VAL A 433 -3.79 -18.81 -6.15
C VAL A 433 -5.14 -18.19 -5.77
N LEU A 434 -5.93 -17.81 -6.79
CA LEU A 434 -7.33 -17.38 -6.69
C LEU A 434 -8.21 -18.34 -7.53
N PRO A 435 -8.29 -19.63 -7.18
CA PRO A 435 -8.84 -20.65 -8.08
C PRO A 435 -10.33 -20.46 -8.35
N ALA A 436 -11.11 -20.01 -7.36
CA ALA A 436 -12.55 -19.82 -7.53
C ALA A 436 -12.86 -18.63 -8.47
N VAL A 437 -12.23 -17.48 -8.26
CA VAL A 437 -12.36 -16.31 -9.15
C VAL A 437 -11.87 -16.64 -10.55
N SER A 438 -10.72 -17.31 -10.68
CA SER A 438 -10.14 -17.70 -11.97
C SER A 438 -11.06 -18.61 -12.78
N LYS A 439 -11.73 -19.57 -12.13
CA LYS A 439 -12.72 -20.44 -12.78
C LYS A 439 -13.91 -19.63 -13.29
N LEU A 440 -14.48 -18.75 -12.45
CA LEU A 440 -15.61 -17.91 -12.86
C LEU A 440 -15.26 -17.00 -14.04
N GLU A 441 -14.10 -16.35 -14.01
CA GLU A 441 -13.67 -15.45 -15.10
C GLU A 441 -13.42 -16.20 -16.41
N ARG A 442 -12.81 -17.39 -16.34
CA ARG A 442 -12.64 -18.26 -17.51
C ARG A 442 -13.98 -18.72 -18.07
N ASP A 443 -14.85 -19.24 -17.21
CA ASP A 443 -16.10 -19.84 -17.61
C ASP A 443 -17.02 -18.79 -18.25
N GLU A 444 -17.07 -17.57 -17.70
CA GLU A 444 -17.78 -16.45 -18.30
C GLU A 444 -17.16 -15.96 -19.61
N ALA A 445 -15.83 -16.01 -19.76
CA ALA A 445 -15.17 -15.66 -21.02
C ALA A 445 -15.54 -16.66 -22.13
N LEU A 446 -15.56 -17.96 -21.81
CA LEU A 446 -16.00 -19.01 -22.72
C LEU A 446 -17.48 -18.86 -23.09
N ASP A 447 -18.34 -18.54 -22.12
CA ASP A 447 -19.76 -18.31 -22.40
C ASP A 447 -19.98 -17.08 -23.29
N ARG A 448 -19.25 -15.98 -23.06
CA ARG A 448 -19.29 -14.80 -23.97
C ARG A 448 -18.80 -15.11 -25.38
N GLU A 449 -17.76 -15.92 -25.52
CA GLU A 449 -17.27 -16.36 -26.83
C GLU A 449 -18.34 -17.18 -27.57
N LEU A 450 -19.00 -18.11 -26.87
CA LEU A 450 -20.09 -18.90 -27.42
C LEU A 450 -21.29 -18.04 -27.82
N GLU A 451 -21.73 -17.12 -26.96
CA GLU A 451 -22.83 -16.21 -27.28
C GLU A 451 -22.50 -15.30 -28.47
N THR A 452 -21.24 -14.87 -28.60
CA THR A 452 -20.78 -14.13 -29.79
C THR A 452 -20.87 -14.98 -31.06
N ALA A 453 -20.44 -16.25 -31.00
CA ALA A 453 -20.51 -17.16 -32.14
C ALA A 453 -21.96 -17.52 -32.52
N LYS A 454 -22.85 -17.67 -31.54
CA LYS A 454 -24.30 -17.85 -31.76
C LYS A 454 -24.92 -16.61 -32.42
N ALA A 455 -24.58 -15.41 -31.95
CA ALA A 455 -25.06 -14.17 -32.53
C ALA A 455 -24.57 -13.97 -33.97
N GLU A 456 -23.29 -14.29 -34.25
CA GLU A 456 -22.72 -14.29 -35.60
C GLU A 456 -23.48 -15.25 -36.53
N THR A 457 -23.72 -16.47 -36.07
CA THR A 457 -24.48 -17.48 -36.81
C THR A 457 -25.91 -17.02 -37.10
N ALA A 458 -26.59 -16.44 -36.11
CA ALA A 458 -27.95 -15.91 -36.26
C ALA A 458 -27.99 -14.74 -37.24
N ASN A 459 -27.04 -13.81 -37.17
CA ASN A 459 -26.94 -12.66 -38.05
C ASN A 459 -26.69 -13.08 -39.51
N GLU A 460 -25.74 -13.99 -39.77
CA GLU A 460 -25.48 -14.46 -41.14
C GLU A 460 -26.69 -15.22 -41.72
N ARG A 461 -27.43 -15.98 -40.90
CA ARG A 461 -28.70 -16.62 -41.32
C ARG A 461 -29.75 -15.57 -41.68
N GLN A 462 -29.91 -14.54 -40.86
CA GLN A 462 -30.86 -13.47 -41.12
C GLN A 462 -30.51 -12.69 -42.40
N LEU A 463 -29.23 -12.40 -42.64
CA LEU A 463 -28.76 -11.77 -43.87
C LEU A 463 -29.01 -12.64 -45.11
N LEU A 464 -28.81 -13.96 -45.00
CA LEU A 464 -29.15 -14.90 -46.06
C LEU A 464 -30.65 -14.90 -46.36
N THR A 465 -31.51 -14.97 -45.34
CA THR A 465 -32.97 -14.90 -45.50
C THR A 465 -33.42 -13.54 -46.05
N GLY A 466 -32.72 -12.46 -45.71
CA GLY A 466 -32.98 -11.12 -46.25
C GLY A 466 -32.82 -11.03 -47.78
N LEU A 467 -31.97 -11.86 -48.38
CA LEU A 467 -31.85 -11.95 -49.84
C LEU A 467 -33.10 -12.55 -50.52
N ASP A 468 -34.00 -13.18 -49.75
CA ASP A 468 -35.28 -13.68 -50.24
C ASP A 468 -36.41 -12.63 -50.14
N ASP A 469 -36.14 -11.42 -49.64
CA ASP A 469 -37.10 -10.32 -49.60
C ASP A 469 -37.59 -9.97 -51.02
N PRO A 470 -38.91 -9.96 -51.29
CA PRO A 470 -39.46 -9.67 -52.60
C PRO A 470 -38.94 -8.36 -53.23
N ARG A 471 -38.67 -7.34 -52.42
CA ARG A 471 -38.19 -6.02 -52.86
C ARG A 471 -36.73 -6.04 -53.32
N ILE A 472 -35.93 -6.96 -52.79
CA ILE A 472 -34.53 -7.17 -53.19
C ILE A 472 -34.48 -8.08 -54.41
N ARG A 473 -35.24 -9.18 -54.37
CA ARG A 473 -35.33 -10.18 -55.43
C ARG A 473 -35.82 -9.60 -56.76
N SER A 474 -36.71 -8.61 -56.75
CA SER A 474 -37.24 -7.97 -57.97
C SER A 474 -36.28 -6.96 -58.62
N ASN A 475 -35.25 -6.50 -57.90
CA ASN A 475 -34.42 -5.35 -58.29
C ASN A 475 -32.94 -5.71 -58.54
N ILE A 476 -32.56 -6.99 -58.43
CA ILE A 476 -31.19 -7.48 -58.61
C ILE A 476 -31.15 -8.50 -59.75
N ASN A 477 -30.06 -8.50 -60.53
CA ASN A 477 -29.81 -9.51 -61.56
C ASN A 477 -29.82 -10.94 -60.94
N PRO A 478 -30.60 -11.90 -61.48
CA PRO A 478 -30.71 -13.26 -60.94
C PRO A 478 -29.37 -14.01 -60.75
N GLN A 479 -28.41 -13.86 -61.69
CA GLN A 479 -27.09 -14.50 -61.58
C GLN A 479 -26.26 -13.91 -60.43
N LEU A 480 -26.36 -12.59 -60.23
CA LEU A 480 -25.70 -11.92 -59.12
C LEU A 480 -26.33 -12.29 -57.77
N LEU A 481 -27.66 -12.42 -57.71
CA LEU A 481 -28.38 -12.83 -56.50
C LEU A 481 -27.98 -14.24 -56.06
N GLU A 482 -27.89 -15.19 -56.99
CA GLU A 482 -27.44 -16.56 -56.68
C GLU A 482 -25.98 -16.59 -56.20
N LYS A 483 -25.09 -15.78 -56.80
CA LYS A 483 -23.72 -15.62 -56.32
C LYS A 483 -23.68 -15.10 -54.88
N LEU A 484 -24.42 -14.04 -54.57
CA LEU A 484 -24.51 -13.47 -53.22
C LEU A 484 -25.07 -14.46 -52.20
N LYS A 485 -26.09 -15.25 -52.59
CA LYS A 485 -26.63 -16.33 -51.76
C LYS A 485 -25.60 -17.43 -51.49
N GLY A 486 -24.82 -17.82 -52.51
CA GLY A 486 -23.73 -18.78 -52.35
C GLY A 486 -22.66 -18.30 -51.38
N GLU A 487 -22.20 -17.05 -51.53
CA GLU A 487 -21.23 -16.42 -50.62
C GLU A 487 -21.76 -16.35 -49.18
N ARG A 488 -23.04 -16.00 -49.01
CA ARG A 488 -23.67 -15.93 -47.68
C ARG A 488 -23.89 -17.31 -47.06
N ARG A 489 -24.23 -18.32 -47.86
CA ARG A 489 -24.35 -19.71 -47.39
C ARG A 489 -23.01 -20.22 -46.86
N ALA A 490 -21.92 -19.97 -47.57
CA ALA A 490 -20.57 -20.30 -47.10
C ALA A 490 -20.23 -19.62 -45.76
N LYS A 491 -20.62 -18.35 -45.58
CA LYS A 491 -20.44 -17.64 -44.29
C LYS A 491 -21.30 -18.24 -43.17
N VAL A 492 -22.54 -18.61 -43.46
CA VAL A 492 -23.42 -19.30 -42.50
C VAL A 492 -22.83 -20.64 -42.08
N ASP A 493 -22.30 -21.41 -43.04
CA ASP A 493 -21.69 -22.72 -42.77
C ASP A 493 -20.44 -22.55 -41.89
N ALA A 494 -19.55 -21.61 -42.23
CA ALA A 494 -18.36 -21.31 -41.41
C ALA A 494 -18.70 -20.83 -39.99
N ALA A 495 -19.72 -19.97 -39.83
CA ALA A 495 -20.18 -19.52 -38.52
C ALA A 495 -20.77 -20.68 -37.69
N GLN A 496 -21.53 -21.57 -38.32
CA GLN A 496 -22.08 -22.76 -37.66
C GLN A 496 -21.00 -23.76 -37.25
N GLU A 497 -19.99 -23.98 -38.08
CA GLU A 497 -18.84 -24.84 -37.75
C GLU A 497 -18.10 -24.29 -36.53
N ARG A 498 -17.84 -22.97 -36.51
CA ARG A 498 -17.24 -22.29 -35.37
C ARG A 498 -18.10 -22.45 -34.11
N GLN A 499 -19.41 -22.24 -34.20
CA GLN A 499 -20.33 -22.41 -33.08
C GLN A 499 -20.29 -23.84 -32.53
N LYS A 500 -20.44 -24.87 -33.40
CA LYS A 500 -20.39 -26.28 -32.99
C LYS A 500 -19.05 -26.67 -32.37
N ALA A 501 -17.95 -26.17 -32.94
CA ALA A 501 -16.62 -26.39 -32.38
C ALA A 501 -16.52 -25.85 -30.95
N LEU A 502 -17.01 -24.63 -30.70
CA LEU A 502 -17.06 -24.05 -29.36
C LEU A 502 -17.98 -24.83 -28.42
N GLU A 503 -19.19 -25.21 -28.84
CA GLU A 503 -20.14 -26.01 -28.04
C GLU A 503 -19.52 -27.34 -27.57
N SER A 504 -18.74 -27.99 -28.41
CA SER A 504 -18.03 -29.23 -28.05
C SER A 504 -16.82 -29.01 -27.13
N LYS A 505 -16.10 -27.90 -27.32
CA LYS A 505 -14.84 -27.61 -26.62
C LYS A 505 -15.04 -27.02 -25.23
N ILE A 506 -16.04 -26.16 -25.06
CA ILE A 506 -16.24 -25.38 -23.82
C ILE A 506 -16.40 -26.26 -22.57
N PRO A 507 -17.22 -27.35 -22.57
CA PRO A 507 -17.32 -28.22 -21.40
C PRO A 507 -15.97 -28.82 -20.97
N LEU A 508 -15.12 -29.17 -21.93
CA LEU A 508 -13.77 -29.69 -21.66
C LEU A 508 -12.86 -28.60 -21.06
N GLU A 509 -12.93 -27.38 -21.58
CA GLU A 509 -12.15 -26.25 -21.07
C GLU A 509 -12.57 -25.83 -19.66
N LYS A 510 -13.87 -25.82 -19.36
CA LYS A 510 -14.40 -25.52 -18.01
C LYS A 510 -13.94 -26.55 -16.96
N ASN A 511 -13.71 -27.79 -17.36
CA ASN A 511 -13.21 -28.85 -16.48
C ASN A 511 -11.70 -28.81 -16.20
N LYS A 512 -10.92 -28.00 -16.94
CA LYS A 512 -9.46 -27.92 -16.72
C LYS A 512 -9.14 -27.26 -15.38
N THR A 513 -8.09 -27.74 -14.71
CA THR A 513 -7.50 -27.07 -13.55
C THR A 513 -6.85 -25.75 -13.97
N ILE A 514 -6.92 -24.74 -13.10
CA ILE A 514 -6.19 -23.48 -13.29
C ILE A 514 -4.73 -23.73 -12.92
N LEU A 515 -3.83 -23.46 -13.86
CA LEU A 515 -2.39 -23.64 -13.69
C LEU A 515 -1.68 -22.28 -13.76
N PRO A 516 -0.51 -22.14 -13.10
CA PRO A 516 0.33 -20.97 -13.28
C PRO A 516 0.81 -20.86 -14.73
N VAL A 517 1.08 -19.64 -15.17
CA VAL A 517 1.61 -19.33 -16.50
C VAL A 517 3.04 -18.83 -16.36
N GLU A 518 3.99 -19.52 -16.98
CA GLU A 518 5.37 -19.09 -16.97
C GLU A 518 5.57 -17.81 -17.81
N ILE A 519 6.37 -16.89 -17.29
CA ILE A 519 6.77 -15.67 -17.98
C ILE A 519 8.27 -15.77 -18.27
N PRO A 520 8.69 -15.82 -19.54
CA PRO A 520 10.11 -15.90 -19.88
C PRO A 520 10.92 -14.76 -19.23
N GLY A 521 11.97 -15.14 -18.49
CA GLY A 521 12.85 -14.20 -17.78
C GLY A 521 12.32 -13.63 -16.48
N LEU A 522 11.16 -14.08 -15.98
CA LEU A 522 10.57 -13.63 -14.73
C LEU A 522 10.05 -14.81 -13.89
N LYS A 523 10.56 -14.94 -12.66
CA LYS A 523 10.10 -15.89 -11.65
C LYS A 523 9.36 -15.13 -10.54
N VAL A 524 8.23 -15.65 -10.06
CA VAL A 524 7.32 -14.91 -9.17
C VAL A 524 6.87 -15.75 -7.97
N HIS A 525 7.18 -15.26 -6.77
CA HIS A 525 6.61 -15.71 -5.50
C HIS A 525 5.67 -14.66 -4.94
N ILE A 526 4.44 -15.06 -4.65
CA ILE A 526 3.45 -14.22 -3.97
C ILE A 526 3.05 -14.95 -2.71
N CYS A 527 3.39 -14.34 -1.58
CA CYS A 527 3.31 -14.93 -0.27
C CYS A 527 2.47 -14.04 0.66
N THR A 528 2.06 -14.64 1.77
CA THR A 528 1.55 -13.95 2.94
C THR A 528 2.28 -14.48 4.18
N LEU A 529 1.90 -14.00 5.36
CA LEU A 529 2.56 -14.32 6.62
C LEU A 529 1.56 -14.90 7.62
N VAL A 530 2.00 -15.86 8.43
CA VAL A 530 1.27 -16.39 9.59
C VAL A 530 2.12 -16.29 10.85
N ALA A 531 1.47 -16.15 12.00
CA ALA A 531 2.17 -16.08 13.28
C ALA A 531 2.92 -17.41 13.52
N PRO A 532 4.25 -17.39 13.70
CA PRO A 532 5.06 -18.62 13.78
C PRO A 532 4.65 -19.58 14.91
N ASP A 533 4.13 -19.03 16.01
CA ASP A 533 3.66 -19.73 17.20
C ASP A 533 2.14 -19.99 17.19
N SER A 534 1.48 -19.83 16.03
CA SER A 534 0.06 -20.13 15.89
C SER A 534 -0.27 -21.55 16.36
N PRO A 535 -1.45 -21.77 16.98
CA PRO A 535 -1.93 -23.11 17.24
C PRO A 535 -2.09 -23.87 15.92
N PRO A 536 -1.71 -25.15 15.86
CA PRO A 536 -1.59 -25.84 14.59
C PRO A 536 -2.95 -26.11 13.90
N GLU A 537 -4.07 -26.03 14.64
CA GLU A 537 -5.43 -26.08 14.11
C GLU A 537 -5.88 -24.76 13.44
N HIS A 538 -5.25 -23.64 13.79
CA HIS A 538 -5.64 -22.32 13.31
C HIS A 538 -4.42 -21.40 13.16
N TRP A 539 -3.81 -21.44 11.98
CA TRP A 539 -2.73 -20.52 11.64
C TRP A 539 -3.27 -19.10 11.49
N MET A 540 -2.88 -18.21 12.41
CA MET A 540 -3.31 -16.82 12.44
C MET A 540 -2.53 -16.02 11.39
N PRO A 541 -3.18 -15.34 10.44
CA PRO A 541 -2.50 -14.43 9.54
C PRO A 541 -1.83 -13.28 10.29
N VAL A 542 -0.61 -12.95 9.91
CA VAL A 542 0.00 -11.65 10.22
C VAL A 542 -0.53 -10.67 9.17
N TYR A 543 -1.12 -9.57 9.60
CA TYR A 543 -1.63 -8.54 8.72
C TYR A 543 -0.48 -7.66 8.21
N ILE A 544 -0.29 -7.66 6.90
CA ILE A 544 0.75 -6.85 6.24
C ILE A 544 0.20 -5.43 6.10
N HIS A 545 0.82 -4.47 6.79
CA HIS A 545 0.54 -3.05 6.64
C HIS A 545 1.73 -2.26 6.06
N SER A 546 2.88 -2.90 5.81
CA SER A 546 4.01 -2.28 5.11
C SER A 546 3.64 -1.67 3.75
N LYS A 547 4.45 -0.72 3.30
CA LYS A 547 4.49 -0.19 1.93
C LYS A 547 5.93 0.00 1.48
N LEU A 548 6.61 -1.12 1.25
CA LEU A 548 8.03 -1.21 0.95
C LEU A 548 8.26 -1.83 -0.43
N ALA A 549 9.26 -1.31 -1.13
CA ALA A 549 9.91 -2.05 -2.21
C ALA A 549 11.44 -1.91 -2.13
N ILE A 550 12.15 -3.02 -2.36
CA ILE A 550 13.61 -3.10 -2.48
C ILE A 550 13.93 -3.71 -3.84
N ILE A 551 14.88 -3.13 -4.57
CA ILE A 551 15.30 -3.61 -5.89
C ILE A 551 16.81 -3.78 -5.92
N ASP A 552 17.25 -4.99 -6.27
CA ASP A 552 18.66 -5.37 -6.49
C ASP A 552 19.63 -5.06 -5.33
N ASP A 553 19.15 -4.98 -4.09
CA ASP A 553 19.94 -4.48 -2.95
C ASP A 553 20.51 -3.07 -3.18
N VAL A 554 19.97 -2.28 -4.12
CA VAL A 554 20.43 -0.91 -4.42
C VAL A 554 19.39 0.10 -3.97
N PHE A 555 18.17 -0.05 -4.48
CA PHE A 555 17.10 0.92 -4.31
C PHE A 555 16.10 0.47 -3.26
N THR A 556 15.68 1.39 -2.40
CA THR A 556 14.62 1.17 -1.42
C THR A 556 13.64 2.34 -1.45
N THR A 557 12.34 2.07 -1.40
CA THR A 557 11.28 3.04 -1.14
C THR A 557 10.36 2.55 -0.04
N ILE A 558 10.04 3.42 0.91
CA ILE A 558 9.05 3.16 1.97
C ILE A 558 8.14 4.38 2.18
N GLY A 559 6.96 4.16 2.73
CA GLY A 559 6.07 5.25 3.14
C GLY A 559 4.66 4.78 3.38
N SER A 560 3.68 5.55 2.92
CA SER A 560 2.26 5.28 3.14
C SER A 560 1.52 4.69 1.94
N ALA A 561 2.11 4.73 0.74
CA ALA A 561 1.42 4.41 -0.51
C ALA A 561 1.27 2.90 -0.79
N ASN A 562 0.02 2.45 -0.86
CA ASN A 562 -0.31 1.08 -1.26
C ASN A 562 -0.15 0.86 -2.77
N ILE A 563 0.05 -0.39 -3.20
CA ILE A 563 0.07 -0.73 -4.64
C ILE A 563 -1.38 -1.00 -5.10
N ASN A 564 -2.18 0.06 -5.12
CA ASN A 564 -3.54 0.10 -5.66
C ASN A 564 -3.76 1.41 -6.44
N ILE A 565 -4.91 1.54 -7.11
CA ILE A 565 -5.21 2.76 -7.88
C ILE A 565 -5.32 3.97 -6.94
N ARG A 566 -5.90 3.78 -5.74
CA ARG A 566 -6.13 4.86 -4.78
C ARG A 566 -4.84 5.58 -4.36
N SER A 567 -3.84 4.87 -3.85
CA SER A 567 -2.58 5.49 -3.41
C SER A 567 -1.74 6.02 -4.58
N MET A 568 -1.93 5.49 -5.79
CA MET A 568 -1.21 5.92 -6.99
C MET A 568 -1.82 7.17 -7.64
N GLU A 569 -3.13 7.39 -7.47
CA GLU A 569 -3.87 8.40 -8.25
C GLU A 569 -4.85 9.26 -7.45
N VAL A 570 -5.17 8.94 -6.19
CA VAL A 570 -6.29 9.55 -5.44
C VAL A 570 -5.89 10.03 -4.05
N ASP A 571 -5.59 9.09 -3.14
CA ASP A 571 -5.30 9.38 -1.74
C ASP A 571 -4.03 10.25 -1.65
N SER A 572 -3.95 11.12 -0.64
CA SER A 572 -2.69 11.83 -0.41
C SER A 572 -1.70 10.91 0.29
N GLU A 573 -0.55 10.69 -0.31
CA GLU A 573 0.47 9.75 0.17
C GLU A 573 1.84 10.43 0.28
N LEU A 574 2.75 9.81 1.04
CA LEU A 574 4.13 10.26 1.17
C LEU A 574 5.06 9.05 1.30
N ASN A 575 6.05 8.98 0.42
CA ASN A 575 7.15 8.02 0.46
C ASN A 575 8.50 8.75 0.54
N ILE A 576 9.50 8.01 0.99
CA ILE A 576 10.92 8.34 0.88
C ILE A 576 11.64 7.20 0.16
N CYS A 577 12.57 7.53 -0.74
CA CYS A 577 13.45 6.55 -1.36
C CYS A 577 14.92 6.93 -1.27
N HIS A 578 15.80 5.93 -1.36
CA HIS A 578 17.25 6.08 -1.44
C HIS A 578 17.88 4.97 -2.29
N GLU A 579 19.13 5.16 -2.72
CA GLU A 579 19.88 4.22 -3.59
C GLU A 579 21.17 3.70 -2.92
N HIS A 580 21.11 3.41 -1.62
CA HIS A 580 22.30 3.06 -0.83
C HIS A 580 22.40 1.54 -0.61
N PRO A 581 23.36 0.84 -1.26
CA PRO A 581 23.26 -0.61 -1.35
C PRO A 581 23.35 -1.37 -0.02
N ALA A 582 24.29 -0.96 0.85
CA ALA A 582 24.47 -1.64 2.13
C ALA A 582 23.23 -1.55 3.04
N LEU A 583 22.47 -0.45 2.96
CA LEU A 583 21.26 -0.27 3.78
C LEU A 583 20.11 -1.09 3.20
N SER A 584 19.93 -1.06 1.87
CA SER A 584 18.93 -1.88 1.18
C SER A 584 19.15 -3.37 1.44
N LYS A 585 20.39 -3.85 1.35
CA LYS A 585 20.77 -5.23 1.64
C LYS A 585 20.51 -5.63 3.09
N GLN A 586 20.92 -4.81 4.06
CA GLN A 586 20.70 -5.09 5.48
C GLN A 586 19.20 -5.18 5.81
N LEU A 587 18.40 -4.26 5.25
CA LEU A 587 16.95 -4.28 5.43
C LEU A 587 16.31 -5.53 4.82
N ARG A 588 16.71 -5.90 3.58
CA ARG A 588 16.26 -7.14 2.94
C ARG A 588 16.60 -8.36 3.79
N GLN A 589 17.85 -8.50 4.24
CA GLN A 589 18.29 -9.61 5.08
C GLN A 589 17.46 -9.70 6.37
N GLN A 590 17.23 -8.57 7.04
CA GLN A 590 16.41 -8.54 8.23
C GLN A 590 14.99 -9.05 7.98
N LEU A 591 14.30 -8.50 6.96
CA LEU A 591 12.92 -8.89 6.66
C LEU A 591 12.82 -10.35 6.23
N TRP A 592 13.72 -10.81 5.36
CA TRP A 592 13.72 -12.21 4.92
C TRP A 592 14.02 -13.15 6.09
N ASN A 593 14.92 -12.80 7.00
CA ASN A 593 15.18 -13.60 8.20
C ASN A 593 13.93 -13.74 9.08
N ILE A 594 13.19 -12.65 9.32
CA ILE A 594 11.93 -12.66 10.08
C ILE A 594 10.91 -13.60 9.42
N HIS A 595 10.71 -13.46 8.11
CA HIS A 595 9.65 -14.18 7.39
C HIS A 595 9.98 -15.65 7.19
N THR A 596 11.25 -15.97 6.99
CA THR A 596 11.71 -17.31 6.56
C THR A 596 12.40 -18.10 7.68
N ASN A 597 12.38 -17.59 8.91
CA ASN A 597 13.08 -18.19 10.04
C ASN A 597 14.59 -18.39 9.75
N GLY A 598 15.20 -17.40 9.08
CA GLY A 598 16.61 -17.43 8.68
C GLY A 598 16.97 -18.31 7.48
N ILE A 599 16.02 -19.07 6.93
CA ILE A 599 16.32 -20.09 5.89
C ILE A 599 16.37 -19.50 4.48
N GLY A 600 15.64 -18.43 4.21
CA GLY A 600 15.45 -17.85 2.87
C GLY A 600 16.06 -16.46 2.69
N ALA A 601 17.12 -16.14 3.44
CA ALA A 601 17.74 -14.81 3.47
C ALA A 601 19.03 -14.68 2.63
N GLN A 602 19.31 -15.64 1.73
CA GLN A 602 20.52 -15.67 0.90
C GLN A 602 20.72 -14.38 0.10
N ASP A 603 21.98 -14.06 -0.19
CA ASP A 603 22.33 -12.92 -1.05
C ASP A 603 22.05 -13.20 -2.53
N SER A 604 22.12 -14.47 -2.94
CA SER A 604 21.71 -14.89 -4.26
C SER A 604 20.18 -14.95 -4.34
N ALA A 605 19.59 -14.15 -5.21
CA ALA A 605 18.14 -14.10 -5.40
C ALA A 605 17.57 -15.45 -5.88
N SER A 606 18.30 -16.19 -6.73
CA SER A 606 17.86 -17.51 -7.19
C SER A 606 17.87 -18.54 -6.06
N GLU A 607 18.92 -18.56 -5.24
CA GLU A 607 18.99 -19.47 -4.08
C GLU A 607 17.91 -19.15 -3.05
N ALA A 608 17.68 -17.85 -2.77
CA ALA A 608 16.58 -17.44 -1.92
C ALA A 608 15.22 -17.84 -2.50
N PHE A 609 15.03 -17.74 -3.82
CA PHE A 609 13.79 -18.14 -4.49
C PHE A 609 13.49 -19.63 -4.30
N GLU A 610 14.50 -20.49 -4.44
CA GLU A 610 14.37 -21.92 -4.16
C GLU A 610 14.10 -22.20 -2.68
N LYS A 611 14.78 -21.50 -1.76
CA LYS A 611 14.54 -21.66 -0.32
C LYS A 611 13.14 -21.21 0.11
N TRP A 612 12.60 -20.17 -0.51
CA TRP A 612 11.21 -19.76 -0.31
C TRP A 612 10.25 -20.84 -0.83
N MET A 613 10.55 -21.46 -1.97
CA MET A 613 9.76 -22.57 -2.50
C MET A 613 9.77 -23.79 -1.56
N ASP A 614 10.92 -24.12 -0.97
CA ASP A 614 11.04 -25.17 0.03
C ASP A 614 10.11 -24.90 1.23
N ILE A 615 10.15 -23.68 1.77
CA ILE A 615 9.30 -23.25 2.90
C ILE A 615 7.82 -23.30 2.55
N ILE A 616 7.44 -22.76 1.38
CA ILE A 616 6.06 -22.78 0.87
C ILE A 616 5.54 -24.22 0.78
N SER A 617 6.36 -25.12 0.22
CA SER A 617 6.01 -26.51 0.02
C SER A 617 5.83 -27.25 1.36
N GLU A 618 6.74 -27.03 2.30
CA GLU A 618 6.67 -27.60 3.65
C GLU A 618 5.43 -27.09 4.39
N ASN A 619 5.21 -25.77 4.43
CA ASN A 619 4.04 -25.19 5.09
C ASN A 619 2.72 -25.68 4.47
N SER A 620 2.66 -25.80 3.15
CA SER A 620 1.51 -26.38 2.45
C SER A 620 1.28 -27.84 2.83
N SER A 621 2.35 -28.62 3.01
CA SER A 621 2.28 -30.00 3.48
C SER A 621 1.70 -30.10 4.89
N ARG A 622 2.18 -29.25 5.81
CA ARG A 622 1.68 -29.18 7.20
C ARG A 622 0.21 -28.81 7.26
N LEU A 623 -0.22 -27.79 6.51
CA LEU A 623 -1.63 -27.39 6.42
C LEU A 623 -2.53 -28.53 5.93
N ARG A 624 -2.08 -29.31 4.94
CA ARG A 624 -2.84 -30.48 4.45
C ARG A 624 -2.90 -31.58 5.51
N ALA A 625 -1.79 -31.86 6.21
CA ALA A 625 -1.75 -32.85 7.28
C ALA A 625 -2.68 -32.46 8.45
N ASN A 626 -2.69 -31.19 8.85
CA ASN A 626 -3.52 -30.67 9.94
C ASN A 626 -5.03 -30.76 9.63
N LYS A 627 -5.45 -30.79 8.35
CA LYS A 627 -6.86 -30.99 7.95
C LYS A 627 -7.38 -32.41 8.19
N ARG A 628 -6.50 -33.40 8.32
CA ARG A 628 -6.84 -34.82 8.57
C ARG A 628 -5.86 -35.40 9.58
N PRO A 629 -5.93 -34.99 10.86
CA PRO A 629 -4.93 -35.37 11.84
C PRO A 629 -4.97 -36.87 12.11
N SER A 630 -3.85 -37.56 11.92
CA SER A 630 -3.57 -38.78 12.68
C SER A 630 -3.33 -38.41 14.15
N ILE A 631 -3.59 -39.31 15.08
CA ILE A 631 -3.54 -39.10 16.55
C ILE A 631 -2.25 -38.41 17.04
N GLU A 632 -1.14 -38.43 16.28
CA GLU A 632 0.19 -38.00 16.76
C GLU A 632 0.82 -36.78 16.09
N LYS A 633 0.23 -36.11 15.07
CA LYS A 633 0.97 -35.05 14.34
C LYS A 633 0.09 -33.90 13.83
N ILE A 634 -0.17 -32.91 14.69
CA ILE A 634 -0.59 -31.56 14.28
C ILE A 634 0.64 -30.64 14.38
N GLN A 635 0.92 -29.85 13.34
CA GLN A 635 2.20 -29.14 13.21
C GLN A 635 2.02 -27.62 13.09
N GLN A 636 2.83 -26.87 13.83
CA GLN A 636 2.95 -25.42 13.71
C GLN A 636 3.58 -25.02 12.36
N PRO A 637 3.47 -23.75 11.95
CA PRO A 637 4.20 -23.23 10.79
C PRO A 637 5.69 -23.57 10.86
N TYR A 638 6.28 -23.97 9.73
CA TYR A 638 7.72 -24.18 9.59
C TYR A 638 8.50 -22.85 9.62
N ALA A 639 7.91 -21.84 9.01
CA ALA A 639 8.28 -20.43 9.09
C ALA A 639 7.03 -19.57 8.89
N SER A 640 7.12 -18.25 9.12
CA SER A 640 5.98 -17.33 8.95
C SER A 640 5.49 -17.27 7.51
N LEU A 641 6.40 -17.37 6.53
CA LEU A 641 6.10 -17.27 5.11
C LEU A 641 5.23 -18.44 4.62
N VAL A 642 4.07 -18.13 4.03
CA VAL A 642 3.20 -19.10 3.34
C VAL A 642 2.81 -18.56 1.97
N GLU A 643 2.45 -19.43 1.03
CA GLU A 643 1.96 -18.98 -0.27
C GLU A 643 0.66 -18.17 -0.12
N PHE A 644 0.54 -17.09 -0.88
CA PHE A 644 -0.73 -16.39 -1.00
C PHE A 644 -1.76 -17.36 -1.56
N TYR A 645 -2.91 -17.50 -0.92
CA TYR A 645 -3.98 -18.36 -1.40
C TYR A 645 -5.34 -17.89 -0.89
N ARG A 646 -6.35 -17.85 -1.76
CA ARG A 646 -7.73 -17.49 -1.38
C ARG A 646 -8.77 -18.26 -2.20
N GLU A 647 -9.59 -19.05 -1.50
CA GLU A 647 -10.63 -19.90 -2.10
C GLU A 647 -11.96 -19.16 -2.37
N SER A 648 -12.15 -17.96 -1.83
CA SER A 648 -13.44 -17.27 -1.92
C SER A 648 -13.80 -16.90 -3.38
N PRO A 649 -15.04 -17.17 -3.84
CA PRO A 649 -15.52 -16.82 -5.18
C PRO A 649 -15.96 -15.36 -5.32
N THR A 650 -15.90 -14.58 -4.24
CA THR A 650 -16.39 -13.19 -4.22
C THR A 650 -15.64 -12.34 -5.23
N ARG A 651 -16.36 -11.68 -6.13
CA ARG A 651 -15.83 -10.78 -7.17
C ARG A 651 -16.36 -9.36 -6.96
N THR A 652 -15.49 -8.48 -6.48
CA THR A 652 -15.80 -7.07 -6.25
C THR A 652 -14.79 -6.18 -6.95
N ASN A 653 -15.26 -5.11 -7.58
CA ASN A 653 -14.46 -4.08 -8.28
C ASN A 653 -14.47 -2.74 -7.51
N MET A 654 -14.71 -2.77 -6.21
CA MET A 654 -14.85 -1.57 -5.38
C MET A 654 -13.52 -1.33 -4.64
N ASP A 655 -12.52 -0.72 -5.28
CA ASP A 655 -11.23 -0.39 -4.64
C ASP A 655 -11.34 0.83 -3.72
#